data_AF-A0A7W5P9P9-F1
#
_entry.id   AF-A0A7W5P9P9-F1
#
_cell.length_a   1.000
_cell.length_b   1.000
_cell.length_c   1.000
_cell.angle_alpha   90.00
_cell.angle_beta   90.00
_cell.angle_gamma   90.00
#
_symmetry.space_group_name_H-M   'P 1'
#
loop_
_entity.id
_entity.type
_entity.pdbx_description
1 polymer ?
#
loop_
_entity_poly.entity_id
_entity_poly.type
_entity_poly.pdbx_seq_one_letter_code
_entity_poly.pdbx_strand_id
1 'polypeptide(L)'
;MRHLLHRIPMGRKFLLTLLLPLLALAWFAGSGILERQRLATNMAGLETLTALSRHAGNLVHELQRERGMSSGFIGSRGEVFGNRLSAQRTETDRAIGDFREALAGTDLAALDADLARQSADIEQRLAATTAVRQQVQRLETGAEEAVAHYTGLNDALMGMVGRVTHLTADAGISRRLGAYFTLLKAKDLAGVERALLANAFSANLMRTATHQRLLSMLGQEGAYLKSFRALANAEMRDRLSEILAGEEVQRVLPLRQIALERGVAGGYNVDPQQWFDWQTAKINRLKALEDAVAEGVLDEAAGLRQEARQELVGYLVITLVAAGLAILFAVLVVQSIVRSLRAALDDIESRGGDLTRRLAVPGSDELSRLYRAFNASTADTEQLVANIRQGALSVEVASGEIAQGNQDLAQRTEEQSASLVETASSMEQITATVRQTADNAQQARSMTDGVAGQAREASDVAAQAQEAMQQIHAANQEVTSIVAAIDNIAFQTNLLALNASVEAARAGEHGRGFAVVAQEVRKLASRSAEEASQIRRLIDTNVARIDAGEQLVSATSDTLQEITRQVAKVAELVADMSSATTEQSAGIEQINQAVAQLEEVTQQNAALVEQVAAASRSLDDQATDMAGLIGHFKVSEAPQTLEGLMKPRQAQAEFA
;
A
#
# COMPACT_ATOMS: atom_id res chain seq x y z
N MET A 1 -8.61 24.78 -6.48
CA MET A 1 -9.58 23.81 -5.94
C MET A 1 -8.96 22.51 -5.41
N ARG A 2 -8.04 21.83 -6.14
CA ARG A 2 -7.42 20.56 -5.68
C ARG A 2 -6.74 20.62 -4.31
N HIS A 3 -6.03 21.69 -3.97
CA HIS A 3 -5.36 21.82 -2.65
C HIS A 3 -6.30 21.97 -1.45
N LEU A 4 -7.49 22.57 -1.65
CA LEU A 4 -8.49 22.73 -0.58
C LEU A 4 -9.12 21.40 -0.18
N LEU A 5 -9.35 20.50 -1.14
CA LEU A 5 -9.92 19.19 -0.86
C LEU A 5 -9.00 18.33 0.00
N HIS A 6 -7.68 18.38 -0.17
CA HIS A 6 -6.77 17.48 0.56
C HIS A 6 -6.76 17.70 2.08
N ARG A 7 -7.09 18.91 2.57
CA ARG A 7 -7.08 19.24 4.01
C ARG A 7 -8.39 18.94 4.74
N ILE A 8 -9.43 18.54 4.01
CA ILE A 8 -10.74 18.25 4.59
C ILE A 8 -10.77 16.76 5.01
N PRO A 9 -11.16 16.43 6.27
CA PRO A 9 -11.33 15.05 6.72
C PRO A 9 -12.25 14.26 5.79
N MET A 10 -11.98 12.97 5.55
CA MET A 10 -12.80 12.16 4.63
C MET A 10 -14.30 12.19 4.97
N GLY A 11 -14.67 12.19 6.25
CA GLY A 11 -16.07 12.32 6.66
C GLY A 11 -16.75 13.60 6.14
N ARG A 12 -16.05 14.74 6.17
CA ARG A 12 -16.58 16.03 5.66
C ARG A 12 -16.65 16.07 4.13
N LYS A 13 -15.74 15.39 3.44
CA LYS A 13 -15.80 15.25 1.97
C LYS A 13 -17.03 14.47 1.53
N PHE A 14 -17.31 13.35 2.20
CA PHE A 14 -18.51 12.57 1.91
C PHE A 14 -19.79 13.37 2.16
N LEU A 15 -19.81 14.15 3.25
CA LEU A 15 -20.93 15.04 3.56
C LEU A 15 -21.15 16.10 2.46
N LEU A 16 -20.06 16.69 1.94
CA LEU A 16 -20.13 17.62 0.80
C LEU A 16 -20.63 16.95 -0.48
N THR A 17 -20.23 15.70 -0.77
CA THR A 17 -20.73 14.97 -1.94
C THR A 17 -22.21 14.58 -1.83
N LEU A 18 -22.69 14.34 -0.61
CA LEU A 18 -24.08 13.99 -0.32
C LEU A 18 -25.01 15.21 -0.26
N LEU A 19 -24.45 16.41 -0.05
CA LEU A 19 -25.24 17.64 0.08
C LEU A 19 -26.14 17.89 -1.14
N LEU A 20 -25.60 17.77 -2.36
CA LEU A 20 -26.31 18.10 -3.59
C LEU A 20 -27.45 17.10 -3.91
N PRO A 21 -27.25 15.78 -3.82
CA PRO A 21 -28.34 14.81 -3.87
C PRO A 21 -29.42 15.02 -2.80
N LEU A 22 -29.02 15.33 -1.56
CA LEU A 22 -29.96 15.58 -0.47
C LEU A 22 -30.80 16.85 -0.70
N LEU A 23 -30.19 17.90 -1.24
CA LEU A 23 -30.91 19.12 -1.63
C LEU A 23 -31.90 18.84 -2.78
N ALA A 24 -31.52 18.05 -3.77
CA ALA A 24 -32.42 17.65 -4.85
C ALA A 24 -33.59 16.81 -4.31
N LEU A 25 -33.32 15.86 -3.41
CA LEU A 25 -34.35 15.04 -2.77
C LEU A 25 -35.32 15.90 -1.93
N ALA A 26 -34.78 16.86 -1.16
CA ALA A 26 -35.58 17.81 -0.40
C ALA A 26 -36.44 18.71 -1.30
N TRP A 27 -35.90 19.13 -2.45
CA TRP A 27 -36.65 19.90 -3.44
C TRP A 27 -37.82 19.11 -4.03
N PHE A 28 -37.57 17.89 -4.54
CA PHE A 28 -38.62 17.03 -5.11
C PHE A 28 -39.69 16.67 -4.07
N ALA A 29 -39.27 16.36 -2.84
CA ALA A 29 -40.16 16.14 -1.71
C ALA A 29 -41.06 17.36 -1.47
N GLY A 30 -40.46 18.54 -1.32
CA GLY A 30 -41.19 19.78 -1.08
C GLY A 30 -42.15 20.13 -2.21
N SER A 31 -41.71 20.03 -3.47
CA SER A 31 -42.55 20.33 -4.63
C SER A 31 -43.74 19.37 -4.74
N GLY A 32 -43.50 18.06 -4.54
CA GLY A 32 -44.56 17.06 -4.60
C GLY A 32 -45.58 17.14 -3.47
N ILE A 33 -45.16 17.58 -2.27
CA ILE A 33 -46.06 17.87 -1.15
C ILE A 33 -46.91 19.09 -1.46
N LEU A 34 -46.31 20.18 -1.95
CA LEU A 34 -47.03 21.41 -2.28
C LEU A 34 -48.08 21.18 -3.38
N GLU A 35 -47.75 20.39 -4.40
CA GLU A 35 -48.68 20.03 -5.49
C GLU A 35 -49.89 19.26 -4.97
N ARG A 36 -49.67 18.20 -4.17
CA ARG A 36 -50.75 17.41 -3.57
C ARG A 36 -51.57 18.19 -2.55
N GLN A 37 -50.92 19.09 -1.79
CA GLN A 37 -51.62 19.97 -0.86
C GLN A 37 -52.54 20.95 -1.60
N ARG A 38 -52.09 21.50 -2.74
CA ARG A 38 -52.93 22.32 -3.62
C ARG A 38 -54.11 21.51 -4.15
N LEU A 39 -53.88 20.28 -4.61
CA LEU A 39 -54.95 19.40 -5.09
C LEU A 39 -55.99 19.14 -3.99
N ALA A 40 -55.56 18.77 -2.78
CA ALA A 40 -56.46 18.53 -1.64
C ALA A 40 -57.25 19.78 -1.24
N THR A 41 -56.63 20.97 -1.34
CA THR A 41 -57.31 22.25 -1.08
C THR A 41 -58.35 22.56 -2.15
N ASN A 42 -58.02 22.35 -3.42
CA ASN A 42 -58.95 22.55 -4.53
C ASN A 42 -60.17 21.61 -4.43
N MET A 43 -59.96 20.35 -4.07
CA MET A 43 -61.06 19.39 -3.89
C MET A 43 -61.95 19.75 -2.69
N ALA A 44 -61.39 20.31 -1.61
CA ALA A 44 -62.18 20.82 -0.50
C ALA A 44 -63.03 22.05 -0.89
N GLY A 45 -62.47 22.96 -1.70
CA GLY A 45 -63.23 24.07 -2.28
C GLY A 45 -64.37 23.56 -3.18
N LEU A 46 -64.11 22.54 -3.99
CA LEU A 46 -65.12 21.93 -4.85
C LEU A 46 -66.29 21.31 -4.08
N GLU A 47 -66.02 20.53 -3.03
CA GLU A 47 -67.05 19.97 -2.12
C GLU A 47 -67.90 21.08 -1.48
N THR A 48 -67.26 22.19 -1.10
CA THR A 48 -67.96 23.34 -0.51
C THR A 48 -68.89 24.01 -1.54
N LEU A 49 -68.42 24.22 -2.78
CA LEU A 49 -69.22 24.80 -3.85
C LEU A 49 -70.37 23.90 -4.32
N THR A 50 -70.19 22.58 -4.31
CA THR A 50 -71.26 21.63 -4.63
C THR A 50 -72.30 21.56 -3.50
N ALA A 51 -71.89 21.67 -2.24
CA ALA A 51 -72.80 21.81 -1.10
C ALA A 51 -73.64 23.09 -1.21
N LEU A 52 -73.00 24.22 -1.50
CA LEU A 52 -73.68 25.48 -1.74
C LEU A 52 -74.69 25.38 -2.90
N SER A 53 -74.36 24.64 -3.97
CA SER A 53 -75.25 24.40 -5.11
C SER A 53 -76.50 23.58 -4.73
N ARG A 54 -76.40 22.65 -3.78
CA ARG A 54 -77.55 21.92 -3.23
C ARG A 54 -78.47 22.87 -2.45
N HIS A 55 -77.92 23.68 -1.55
CA HIS A 55 -78.71 24.67 -0.80
C HIS A 55 -79.40 25.68 -1.73
N ALA A 56 -78.72 26.14 -2.77
CA ALA A 56 -79.30 27.01 -3.78
C ALA A 56 -80.48 26.35 -4.53
N GLY A 57 -80.37 25.08 -4.92
CA GLY A 57 -81.47 24.36 -5.57
C GLY A 57 -82.67 24.11 -4.63
N ASN A 58 -82.41 23.86 -3.35
CA ASN A 58 -83.46 23.79 -2.33
C ASN A 58 -84.19 25.13 -2.18
N LEU A 59 -83.45 26.24 -2.13
CA LEU A 59 -84.03 27.57 -2.07
C LEU A 59 -84.84 27.90 -3.34
N VAL A 60 -84.34 27.53 -4.52
CA VAL A 60 -85.10 27.62 -5.79
C VAL A 60 -86.42 26.85 -5.69
N HIS A 61 -86.43 25.66 -5.10
CA HIS A 61 -87.65 24.87 -4.94
C HIS A 61 -88.71 25.59 -4.06
N GLU A 62 -88.30 26.11 -2.90
CA GLU A 62 -89.25 26.80 -2.01
C GLU A 62 -89.75 28.12 -2.62
N LEU A 63 -88.86 28.88 -3.28
CA LEU A 63 -89.25 30.10 -4.01
C LEU A 63 -90.20 29.81 -5.19
N GLN A 64 -90.06 28.68 -5.88
CA GLN A 64 -91.01 28.25 -6.92
C GLN A 64 -92.40 27.97 -6.36
N ARG A 65 -92.47 27.34 -5.19
CA ARG A 65 -93.73 27.06 -4.49
C ARG A 65 -94.38 28.36 -4.02
N GLU A 66 -93.60 29.25 -3.41
CA GLU A 66 -94.07 30.56 -2.97
C GLU A 66 -94.54 31.44 -4.14
N ARG A 67 -93.81 31.44 -5.27
CA ARG A 67 -94.23 32.12 -6.51
C ARG A 67 -95.60 31.64 -7.00
N GLY A 68 -95.79 30.32 -7.05
CA GLY A 68 -97.05 29.72 -7.48
C GLY A 68 -98.22 30.08 -6.56
N MET A 69 -98.02 30.01 -5.25
CA MET A 69 -99.05 30.36 -4.26
C MET A 69 -99.34 31.87 -4.22
N SER A 70 -98.32 32.72 -4.39
CA SER A 70 -98.50 34.18 -4.46
C SER A 70 -99.31 34.59 -5.69
N SER A 71 -99.03 33.99 -6.84
CA SER A 71 -99.79 34.21 -8.08
C SER A 71 -101.26 33.76 -7.92
N GLY A 72 -101.50 32.58 -7.33
CA GLY A 72 -102.85 32.09 -7.05
C GLY A 72 -103.61 32.94 -6.03
N PHE A 73 -102.94 33.44 -5.00
CA PHE A 73 -103.51 34.34 -3.99
C PHE A 73 -103.94 35.68 -4.61
N ILE A 74 -103.08 36.30 -5.44
CA ILE A 74 -103.43 37.54 -6.15
C ILE A 74 -104.56 37.30 -7.16
N GLY A 75 -104.47 36.22 -7.95
CA GLY A 75 -105.47 35.88 -8.97
C GLY A 75 -106.87 35.63 -8.40
N SER A 76 -106.95 35.11 -7.17
CA SER A 76 -108.20 34.91 -6.43
C SER A 76 -108.62 36.11 -5.56
N ARG A 77 -107.95 37.26 -5.68
CA ARG A 77 -108.18 38.46 -4.84
C ARG A 77 -108.14 38.16 -3.34
N GLY A 78 -107.27 37.23 -2.93
CA GLY A 78 -107.05 36.84 -1.54
C GLY A 78 -107.97 35.75 -1.00
N GLU A 79 -108.91 35.23 -1.79
CA GLU A 79 -109.87 34.21 -1.35
C GLU A 79 -109.26 32.80 -1.27
N VAL A 80 -108.26 32.49 -2.10
CA VAL A 80 -107.64 31.15 -2.20
C VAL A 80 -106.15 31.23 -1.84
N PHE A 81 -105.61 30.16 -1.25
CA PHE A 81 -104.20 29.98 -0.87
C PHE A 81 -103.67 30.74 0.36
N GLY A 82 -104.43 31.61 1.04
CA GLY A 82 -103.92 32.42 2.18
C GLY A 82 -103.15 31.64 3.25
N ASN A 83 -103.77 30.61 3.86
CA ASN A 83 -103.12 29.78 4.89
C ASN A 83 -101.93 28.98 4.34
N ARG A 84 -102.03 28.47 3.09
CA ARG A 84 -100.95 27.71 2.43
C ARG A 84 -99.75 28.61 2.11
N LEU A 85 -100.00 29.85 1.67
CA LEU A 85 -98.97 30.84 1.38
C LEU A 85 -98.24 31.26 2.65
N SER A 86 -98.94 31.47 3.76
CA SER A 86 -98.31 31.77 5.04
C SER A 86 -97.41 30.63 5.52
N ALA A 87 -97.87 29.38 5.44
CA ALA A 87 -97.05 28.22 5.79
C ALA A 87 -95.83 28.08 4.85
N GLN A 88 -96.03 28.31 3.55
CA GLN A 88 -94.95 28.26 2.57
C GLN A 88 -93.88 29.33 2.80
N ARG A 89 -94.26 30.54 3.22
CA ARG A 89 -93.29 31.61 3.56
C ARG A 89 -92.33 31.18 4.66
N THR A 90 -92.81 30.47 5.68
CA THR A 90 -91.97 29.90 6.75
C THR A 90 -90.95 28.90 6.21
N GLU A 91 -91.37 28.03 5.28
CA GLU A 91 -90.47 27.07 4.63
C GLU A 91 -89.42 27.78 3.76
N THR A 92 -89.83 28.80 2.99
CA THR A 92 -88.90 29.63 2.22
C THR A 92 -87.90 30.34 3.14
N ASP A 93 -88.34 30.88 4.28
CA ASP A 93 -87.46 31.57 5.23
C ASP A 93 -86.42 30.63 5.84
N ARG A 94 -86.80 29.38 6.11
CA ARG A 94 -85.86 28.34 6.53
C ARG A 94 -84.82 28.07 5.43
N ALA A 95 -85.25 27.87 4.19
CA ALA A 95 -84.35 27.65 3.07
C ALA A 95 -83.41 28.85 2.79
N ILE A 96 -83.88 30.08 2.99
CA ILE A 96 -83.04 31.29 2.94
C ILE A 96 -81.99 31.26 4.06
N GLY A 97 -82.39 30.87 5.27
CA GLY A 97 -81.47 30.68 6.40
C GLY A 97 -80.37 29.67 6.10
N ASP A 98 -80.74 28.47 5.67
CA ASP A 98 -79.80 27.39 5.33
C ASP A 98 -78.83 27.82 4.21
N PHE A 99 -79.34 28.53 3.19
CA PHE A 99 -78.51 29.05 2.11
C PHE A 99 -77.52 30.12 2.60
N ARG A 100 -77.95 31.05 3.46
CA ARG A 100 -77.08 32.07 4.05
C ARG A 100 -76.02 31.48 4.96
N GLU A 101 -76.36 30.44 5.73
CA GLU A 101 -75.40 29.72 6.56
C GLU A 101 -74.33 29.03 5.70
N ALA A 102 -74.75 28.33 4.63
CA ALA A 102 -73.82 27.73 3.67
C ALA A 102 -72.92 28.77 2.99
N LEU A 103 -73.46 29.96 2.65
CA LEU A 103 -72.69 31.07 2.11
C LEU A 103 -71.67 31.62 3.12
N ALA A 104 -72.07 31.83 4.38
CA ALA A 104 -71.19 32.35 5.42
C ALA A 104 -70.01 31.41 5.73
N GLY A 105 -70.22 30.09 5.59
CA GLY A 105 -69.18 29.07 5.70
C GLY A 105 -68.24 28.96 4.48
N THR A 106 -68.49 29.72 3.41
CA THR A 106 -67.76 29.61 2.13
C THR A 106 -67.01 30.89 1.82
N ASP A 107 -65.67 30.82 1.70
CA ASP A 107 -64.87 31.96 1.20
C ASP A 107 -64.97 32.07 -0.32
N LEU A 108 -66.08 32.65 -0.79
CA LEU A 108 -66.34 32.81 -2.22
C LEU A 108 -65.32 33.71 -2.91
N ALA A 109 -64.73 34.69 -2.20
CA ALA A 109 -63.74 35.59 -2.78
C ALA A 109 -62.43 34.86 -3.10
N ALA A 110 -62.05 33.89 -2.26
CA ALA A 110 -60.91 33.02 -2.50
C ALA A 110 -61.17 31.98 -3.62
N LEU A 111 -62.43 31.59 -3.83
CA LEU A 111 -62.82 30.54 -4.79
C LEU A 111 -63.14 31.07 -6.19
N ASP A 112 -64.01 32.07 -6.33
CA ASP A 112 -64.35 32.72 -7.61
C ASP A 112 -64.98 34.11 -7.38
N ALA A 113 -64.32 35.15 -7.89
CA ALA A 113 -64.75 36.54 -7.71
C ALA A 113 -66.13 36.83 -8.33
N ASP A 114 -66.51 36.14 -9.40
CA ASP A 114 -67.83 36.33 -10.02
C ASP A 114 -68.94 35.66 -9.21
N LEU A 115 -68.67 34.50 -8.63
CA LEU A 115 -69.58 33.83 -7.70
C LEU A 115 -69.84 34.69 -6.46
N ALA A 116 -68.81 35.36 -5.93
CA ALA A 116 -68.95 36.34 -4.86
C ALA A 116 -69.87 37.52 -5.26
N ARG A 117 -69.71 38.05 -6.49
CA ARG A 117 -70.60 39.11 -7.03
C ARG A 117 -72.04 38.62 -7.22
N GLN A 118 -72.24 37.40 -7.74
CA GLN A 118 -73.57 36.81 -7.91
C GLN A 118 -74.26 36.58 -6.56
N SER A 119 -73.52 36.11 -5.55
CA SER A 119 -74.03 35.94 -4.19
C SER A 119 -74.54 37.27 -3.60
N ALA A 120 -73.82 38.38 -3.81
CA ALA A 120 -74.26 39.71 -3.37
C ALA A 120 -75.55 40.18 -4.06
N ASP A 121 -75.71 39.95 -5.37
CA ASP A 121 -76.97 40.24 -6.10
C ASP A 121 -78.13 39.39 -5.59
N ILE A 122 -77.90 38.09 -5.34
CA ILE A 122 -78.89 37.18 -4.75
C ILE A 122 -79.34 37.70 -3.38
N GLU A 123 -78.41 38.06 -2.51
CA GLU A 123 -78.72 38.56 -1.17
C GLU A 123 -79.52 39.87 -1.22
N GLN A 124 -79.18 40.80 -2.13
CA GLN A 124 -79.95 42.02 -2.34
C GLN A 124 -81.40 41.71 -2.77
N ARG A 125 -81.60 40.75 -3.68
CA ARG A 125 -82.92 40.32 -4.11
C ARG A 125 -83.69 39.59 -3.01
N LEU A 126 -83.01 38.76 -2.20
CA LEU A 126 -83.63 38.08 -1.07
C LEU A 126 -84.15 39.09 -0.05
N ALA A 127 -83.38 40.14 0.26
CA ALA A 127 -83.81 41.23 1.14
C ALA A 127 -85.07 41.96 0.64
N ALA A 128 -85.24 42.11 -0.67
CA ALA A 128 -86.44 42.72 -1.25
C ALA A 128 -87.71 41.84 -1.14
N THR A 129 -87.57 40.54 -0.86
CA THR A 129 -88.69 39.59 -0.78
C THR A 129 -89.69 39.98 0.31
N THR A 130 -89.25 40.55 1.43
CA THR A 130 -90.14 41.00 2.50
C THR A 130 -91.10 42.09 2.03
N ALA A 131 -90.61 43.06 1.24
CA ALA A 131 -91.44 44.13 0.70
C ALA A 131 -92.45 43.58 -0.32
N VAL A 132 -92.02 42.70 -1.22
CA VAL A 132 -92.89 42.04 -2.20
C VAL A 132 -93.98 41.22 -1.49
N ARG A 133 -93.65 40.48 -0.42
CA ARG A 133 -94.62 39.71 0.37
C ARG A 133 -95.69 40.60 1.01
N GLN A 134 -95.34 41.79 1.48
CA GLN A 134 -96.28 42.77 2.04
C GLN A 134 -97.22 43.31 0.96
N GLN A 135 -96.68 43.68 -0.21
CA GLN A 135 -97.49 44.12 -1.35
C GLN A 135 -98.46 43.02 -1.82
N VAL A 136 -98.00 41.77 -1.90
CA VAL A 136 -98.84 40.59 -2.23
C VAL A 136 -99.98 40.43 -1.21
N GLN A 137 -99.68 40.57 0.09
CA GLN A 137 -100.67 40.39 1.16
C GLN A 137 -101.74 41.48 1.17
N ARG A 138 -101.38 42.72 0.78
CA ARG A 138 -102.32 43.84 0.65
C ARG A 138 -102.99 43.93 -0.73
N LEU A 139 -102.65 43.02 -1.65
CA LEU A 139 -103.09 43.04 -3.06
C LEU A 139 -102.72 44.35 -3.78
N GLU A 140 -101.60 44.98 -3.38
CA GLU A 140 -101.09 46.24 -3.95
C GLU A 140 -100.21 46.04 -5.19
N THR A 141 -99.83 44.80 -5.51
CA THR A 141 -99.02 44.42 -6.68
C THR A 141 -99.77 43.42 -7.56
N GLY A 142 -99.50 43.48 -8.88
CA GLY A 142 -100.05 42.53 -9.83
C GLY A 142 -99.36 41.18 -9.77
N ALA A 143 -100.07 40.11 -10.17
CA ALA A 143 -99.50 38.75 -10.21
C ALA A 143 -98.25 38.67 -11.10
N GLU A 144 -98.19 39.47 -12.17
CA GLU A 144 -97.04 39.53 -13.09
C GLU A 144 -95.78 40.08 -12.43
N GLU A 145 -95.89 41.17 -11.65
CA GLU A 145 -94.77 41.81 -10.97
C GLU A 145 -94.25 40.93 -9.82
N ALA A 146 -95.15 40.35 -9.01
CA ALA A 146 -94.78 39.39 -7.98
C ALA A 146 -94.09 38.14 -8.57
N VAL A 147 -94.61 37.59 -9.69
CA VAL A 147 -93.99 36.46 -10.39
C VAL A 147 -92.62 36.82 -10.96
N ALA A 148 -92.44 38.04 -11.46
CA ALA A 148 -91.16 38.51 -12.00
C ALA A 148 -90.06 38.55 -10.92
N HIS A 149 -90.38 39.01 -9.70
CA HIS A 149 -89.45 39.01 -8.57
C HIS A 149 -88.91 37.61 -8.26
N TYR A 150 -89.80 36.66 -8.00
CA TYR A 150 -89.40 35.28 -7.68
C TYR A 150 -88.69 34.58 -8.85
N THR A 151 -89.09 34.88 -10.09
CA THR A 151 -88.43 34.31 -11.28
C THR A 151 -87.00 34.85 -11.42
N GLY A 152 -86.78 36.15 -11.18
CA GLY A 152 -85.44 36.73 -11.17
C GLY A 152 -84.54 36.15 -10.08
N LEU A 153 -85.08 35.89 -8.88
CA LEU A 153 -84.38 35.19 -7.81
C LEU A 153 -83.99 33.76 -8.19
N ASN A 154 -84.95 32.99 -8.72
CA ASN A 154 -84.69 31.62 -9.18
C ASN A 154 -83.63 31.58 -10.29
N ASP A 155 -83.68 32.53 -11.23
CA ASP A 155 -82.69 32.62 -12.30
C ASP A 155 -81.29 32.96 -11.78
N ALA A 156 -81.17 33.87 -10.80
CA ALA A 156 -79.89 34.21 -10.18
C ALA A 156 -79.31 33.01 -9.42
N LEU A 157 -80.12 32.31 -8.61
CA LEU A 157 -79.72 31.12 -7.87
C LEU A 157 -79.31 29.95 -8.80
N MET A 158 -80.10 29.68 -9.84
CA MET A 158 -79.73 28.68 -10.85
C MET A 158 -78.47 29.11 -11.63
N GLY A 159 -78.30 30.41 -11.90
CA GLY A 159 -77.10 30.96 -12.53
C GLY A 159 -75.84 30.72 -11.70
N MET A 160 -75.96 30.82 -10.37
CA MET A 160 -74.90 30.47 -9.43
C MET A 160 -74.53 28.97 -9.54
N VAL A 161 -75.52 28.07 -9.55
CA VAL A 161 -75.29 26.63 -9.78
C VAL A 161 -74.60 26.38 -11.12
N GLY A 162 -75.04 27.07 -12.18
CA GLY A 162 -74.44 26.99 -13.51
C GLY A 162 -72.98 27.46 -13.52
N ARG A 163 -72.63 28.53 -12.78
CA ARG A 163 -71.25 29.01 -12.65
C ARG A 163 -70.34 27.95 -12.03
N VAL A 164 -70.79 27.24 -11.00
CA VAL A 164 -70.01 26.19 -10.33
C VAL A 164 -69.60 25.06 -11.30
N THR A 165 -70.40 24.78 -12.34
CA THR A 165 -70.06 23.76 -13.37
C THR A 165 -68.74 24.04 -14.10
N HIS A 166 -68.34 25.30 -14.17
CA HIS A 166 -67.14 25.79 -14.86
C HIS A 166 -65.94 26.00 -13.93
N LEU A 167 -66.12 25.87 -12.61
CA LEU A 167 -65.06 26.06 -11.62
C LEU A 167 -64.29 24.77 -11.30
N THR A 168 -64.82 23.62 -11.71
CA THR A 168 -64.17 22.32 -11.54
C THR A 168 -63.43 21.90 -12.80
N ALA A 169 -62.23 21.34 -12.63
CA ALA A 169 -61.50 20.65 -13.70
C ALA A 169 -61.93 19.18 -13.82
N ASP A 170 -62.70 18.66 -12.87
CA ASP A 170 -63.17 17.28 -12.90
C ASP A 170 -64.35 17.12 -13.87
N ALA A 171 -64.17 16.27 -14.87
CA ALA A 171 -65.16 16.06 -15.93
C ALA A 171 -66.44 15.36 -15.42
N GLY A 172 -66.33 14.52 -14.38
CA GLY A 172 -67.46 13.83 -13.76
C GLY A 172 -68.37 14.81 -13.04
N ILE A 173 -67.80 15.62 -12.16
CA ILE A 173 -68.48 16.68 -11.41
C ILE A 173 -69.06 17.74 -12.36
N SER A 174 -68.27 18.23 -13.33
CA SER A 174 -68.75 19.24 -14.30
C SER A 174 -69.99 18.75 -15.05
N ARG A 175 -69.96 17.50 -15.54
CA ARG A 175 -71.08 16.89 -16.25
C ARG A 175 -72.31 16.72 -15.36
N ARG A 176 -72.15 16.22 -14.13
CA ARG A 176 -73.28 16.03 -13.20
C ARG A 176 -73.88 17.34 -12.70
N LEU A 177 -73.06 18.35 -12.42
CA LEU A 177 -73.54 19.70 -12.12
C LEU A 177 -74.28 20.31 -13.32
N GLY A 178 -73.82 20.04 -14.55
CA GLY A 178 -74.53 20.45 -15.76
C GLY A 178 -75.88 19.75 -15.90
N ALA A 179 -75.96 18.45 -15.60
CA ALA A 179 -77.22 17.72 -15.51
C ALA A 179 -78.12 18.34 -14.42
N TYR A 180 -77.60 18.59 -13.23
CA TYR A 180 -78.31 19.23 -12.13
C TYR A 180 -78.89 20.60 -12.53
N PHE A 181 -78.08 21.47 -13.14
CA PHE A 181 -78.49 22.79 -13.63
C PHE A 181 -79.60 22.70 -14.68
N THR A 182 -79.46 21.81 -15.67
CA THR A 182 -80.47 21.62 -16.73
C THR A 182 -81.78 21.05 -16.18
N LEU A 183 -81.72 20.18 -15.17
CA LEU A 183 -82.90 19.68 -14.45
C LEU A 183 -83.60 20.79 -13.65
N LEU A 184 -82.85 21.64 -12.94
CA LEU A 184 -83.39 22.81 -12.24
C LEU A 184 -84.15 23.74 -13.19
N LYS A 185 -83.58 24.02 -14.36
CA LYS A 185 -84.22 24.85 -15.40
C LYS A 185 -85.49 24.20 -15.96
N ALA A 186 -85.47 22.91 -16.26
CA ALA A 186 -86.66 22.18 -16.70
C ALA A 186 -87.76 22.19 -15.62
N LYS A 187 -87.39 21.97 -14.35
CA LYS A 187 -88.32 22.01 -13.20
C LYS A 187 -88.92 23.40 -13.01
N ASP A 188 -88.12 24.47 -13.14
CA ASP A 188 -88.63 25.84 -13.03
C ASP A 188 -89.66 26.15 -14.11
N LEU A 189 -89.39 25.78 -15.36
CA LEU A 189 -90.32 25.95 -16.47
C LEU A 189 -91.63 25.16 -16.26
N ALA A 190 -91.56 23.94 -15.73
CA ALA A 190 -92.76 23.19 -15.33
C ALA A 190 -93.56 23.90 -14.23
N GLY A 191 -92.86 24.55 -13.27
CA GLY A 191 -93.49 25.37 -12.24
C GLY A 191 -94.19 26.62 -12.78
N VAL A 192 -93.58 27.30 -13.76
CA VAL A 192 -94.20 28.45 -14.44
C VAL A 192 -95.36 28.01 -15.34
N GLU A 193 -95.22 26.88 -16.06
CA GLU A 193 -96.28 26.28 -16.86
C GLU A 193 -97.50 25.96 -15.99
N ARG A 194 -97.30 25.33 -14.83
CA ARG A 194 -98.36 25.04 -13.86
C ARG A 194 -99.16 26.31 -13.54
N ALA A 195 -98.48 27.40 -13.20
CA ALA A 195 -99.13 28.67 -12.84
C ALA A 195 -99.84 29.33 -14.04
N LEU A 196 -99.19 29.35 -15.21
CA LEU A 196 -99.74 29.96 -16.43
C LEU A 196 -101.03 29.25 -16.87
N LEU A 197 -101.02 27.92 -16.93
CA LEU A 197 -102.17 27.14 -17.38
C LEU A 197 -103.27 27.04 -16.32
N ALA A 198 -102.94 27.02 -15.02
CA ALA A 198 -103.96 27.14 -13.96
C ALA A 198 -104.78 28.44 -14.11
N ASN A 199 -104.11 29.56 -14.38
CA ASN A 199 -104.77 30.84 -14.63
C ASN A 199 -105.60 30.82 -15.93
N ALA A 200 -105.08 30.23 -17.01
CA ALA A 200 -105.79 30.13 -18.28
C ALA A 200 -107.04 29.24 -18.21
N PHE A 201 -106.96 28.10 -17.50
CA PHE A 201 -108.10 27.22 -17.27
C PHE A 201 -109.14 27.88 -16.36
N SER A 202 -108.71 28.59 -15.31
CA SER A 202 -109.63 29.32 -14.42
C SER A 202 -110.35 30.45 -15.12
N ALA A 203 -109.69 31.17 -16.04
CA ALA A 203 -110.31 32.22 -16.85
C ALA A 203 -111.05 31.67 -18.09
N ASN A 204 -110.90 30.36 -18.37
CA ASN A 204 -111.34 29.68 -19.59
C ASN A 204 -110.95 30.39 -20.91
N LEU A 205 -109.86 31.16 -20.88
CA LEU A 205 -109.37 32.02 -21.96
C LEU A 205 -107.87 32.28 -21.79
N MET A 206 -107.16 32.46 -22.91
CA MET A 206 -105.75 32.86 -22.93
C MET A 206 -105.51 33.99 -23.94
N ARG A 207 -104.70 34.98 -23.56
CA ARG A 207 -104.28 36.07 -24.45
C ARG A 207 -103.20 35.58 -25.43
N THR A 208 -103.09 36.19 -26.60
CA THR A 208 -102.08 35.85 -27.61
C THR A 208 -100.65 35.83 -27.07
N ALA A 209 -100.27 36.83 -26.27
CA ALA A 209 -98.94 36.90 -25.65
C ALA A 209 -98.69 35.72 -24.69
N THR A 210 -99.71 35.32 -23.91
CA THR A 210 -99.64 34.17 -23.00
C THR A 210 -99.50 32.85 -23.77
N HIS A 211 -100.21 32.71 -24.90
CA HIS A 211 -100.11 31.53 -25.76
C HIS A 211 -98.73 31.40 -26.42
N GLN A 212 -98.18 32.50 -26.94
CA GLN A 212 -96.82 32.52 -27.48
C GLN A 212 -95.76 32.19 -26.42
N ARG A 213 -95.93 32.73 -25.20
CA ARG A 213 -95.05 32.42 -24.05
C ARG A 213 -95.12 30.93 -23.69
N LEU A 214 -96.31 30.34 -23.65
CA LEU A 214 -96.49 28.90 -23.40
C LEU A 214 -95.72 28.04 -24.42
N LEU A 215 -95.87 28.33 -25.72
CA LEU A 215 -95.17 27.60 -26.79
C LEU A 215 -93.64 27.70 -26.65
N SER A 216 -93.14 28.92 -26.42
CA SER A 216 -91.70 29.15 -26.22
C SER A 216 -91.17 28.37 -25.02
N MET A 217 -91.87 28.42 -23.90
CA MET A 217 -91.49 27.73 -22.67
C MET A 217 -91.49 26.21 -22.79
N LEU A 218 -92.48 25.61 -23.48
CA LEU A 218 -92.52 24.17 -23.70
C LEU A 218 -91.35 23.70 -24.59
N GLY A 219 -90.97 24.50 -25.59
CA GLY A 219 -89.76 24.27 -26.38
C GLY A 219 -88.48 24.32 -25.52
N GLN A 220 -88.39 25.30 -24.62
CA GLN A 220 -87.27 25.41 -23.67
C GLN A 220 -87.23 24.24 -22.68
N GLU A 221 -88.37 23.84 -22.10
CA GLU A 221 -88.46 22.68 -21.19
C GLU A 221 -87.96 21.41 -21.90
N GLY A 222 -88.39 21.17 -23.14
CA GLY A 222 -87.93 20.06 -23.96
C GLY A 222 -86.42 20.09 -24.26
N ALA A 223 -85.87 21.27 -24.55
CA ALA A 223 -84.44 21.45 -24.78
C ALA A 223 -83.62 21.15 -23.51
N TYR A 224 -84.05 21.65 -22.35
CA TYR A 224 -83.38 21.38 -21.07
C TYR A 224 -83.45 19.90 -20.68
N LEU A 225 -84.59 19.23 -20.88
CA LEU A 225 -84.71 17.78 -20.64
C LEU A 225 -83.83 16.97 -21.60
N LYS A 226 -83.66 17.42 -22.85
CA LYS A 226 -82.72 16.79 -23.80
C LYS A 226 -81.26 16.99 -23.36
N SER A 227 -80.88 18.20 -22.94
CA SER A 227 -79.55 18.47 -22.39
C SER A 227 -79.29 17.69 -21.11
N PHE A 228 -80.29 17.56 -20.22
CA PHE A 228 -80.20 16.70 -19.05
C PHE A 228 -79.85 15.27 -19.46
N ARG A 229 -80.59 14.67 -20.41
CA ARG A 229 -80.30 13.31 -20.88
C ARG A 229 -78.91 13.17 -21.50
N ALA A 230 -78.37 14.22 -22.14
CA ALA A 230 -77.03 14.18 -22.71
C ALA A 230 -75.93 14.22 -21.64
N LEU A 231 -76.18 14.86 -20.49
CA LEU A 231 -75.23 15.01 -19.39
C LEU A 231 -75.42 13.94 -18.29
N ALA A 232 -76.63 13.42 -18.14
CA ALA A 232 -77.00 12.44 -17.13
C ALA A 232 -76.30 11.09 -17.34
N ASN A 233 -75.95 10.43 -16.23
CA ASN A 233 -75.49 9.04 -16.26
C ASN A 233 -76.68 8.09 -16.58
N ALA A 234 -76.42 6.78 -16.69
CA ALA A 234 -77.46 5.80 -17.00
C ALA A 234 -78.61 5.82 -15.98
N GLU A 235 -78.29 5.77 -14.69
CA GLU A 235 -79.28 5.78 -13.61
C GLU A 235 -80.17 7.03 -13.63
N MET A 236 -79.59 8.22 -13.79
CA MET A 236 -80.32 9.48 -13.87
C MET A 236 -81.25 9.52 -15.09
N ARG A 237 -80.83 8.97 -16.24
CA ARG A 237 -81.67 8.86 -17.45
C ARG A 237 -82.83 7.92 -17.26
N ASP A 238 -82.60 6.79 -16.60
CA ASP A 238 -83.63 5.78 -16.33
C ASP A 238 -84.67 6.33 -15.36
N ARG A 239 -84.23 6.94 -14.25
CA ARG A 239 -85.12 7.62 -13.29
C ARG A 239 -85.94 8.74 -13.94
N LEU A 240 -85.35 9.57 -14.80
CA LEU A 240 -86.11 10.60 -15.54
C LEU A 240 -87.16 9.96 -16.46
N SER A 241 -86.81 8.87 -17.14
CA SER A 241 -87.72 8.18 -18.05
C SER A 241 -88.90 7.57 -17.30
N GLU A 242 -88.66 6.97 -16.13
CA GLU A 242 -89.68 6.47 -15.22
C GLU A 242 -90.61 7.58 -14.74
N ILE A 243 -90.05 8.71 -14.31
CA ILE A 243 -90.84 9.88 -13.87
C ILE A 243 -91.77 10.37 -14.98
N LEU A 244 -91.26 10.49 -16.21
CA LEU A 244 -92.04 10.96 -17.36
C LEU A 244 -93.08 9.95 -17.86
N ALA A 245 -92.84 8.65 -17.63
CA ALA A 245 -93.81 7.58 -17.90
C ALA A 245 -94.86 7.42 -16.80
N GLY A 246 -94.65 8.03 -15.63
CA GLY A 246 -95.53 7.94 -14.47
C GLY A 246 -96.94 8.47 -14.73
N GLU A 247 -97.91 7.88 -14.03
CA GLU A 247 -99.34 8.11 -14.25
C GLU A 247 -99.75 9.59 -14.19
N GLU A 248 -99.22 10.34 -13.22
CA GLU A 248 -99.52 11.76 -13.01
C GLU A 248 -98.99 12.62 -14.16
N VAL A 249 -97.84 12.30 -14.74
CA VAL A 249 -97.31 13.01 -15.91
C VAL A 249 -98.15 12.71 -17.14
N GLN A 250 -98.54 11.43 -17.32
CA GLN A 250 -99.39 11.02 -18.42
C GLN A 250 -100.79 11.68 -18.35
N ARG A 251 -101.31 11.93 -17.14
CA ARG A 251 -102.57 12.67 -16.94
C ARG A 251 -102.49 14.16 -17.28
N VAL A 252 -101.31 14.78 -17.15
CA VAL A 252 -101.08 16.20 -17.50
C VAL A 252 -101.04 16.42 -19.02
N LEU A 253 -100.52 15.45 -19.79
CA LEU A 253 -100.29 15.63 -21.24
C LEU A 253 -101.56 15.95 -22.04
N PRO A 254 -102.71 15.26 -21.87
CA PRO A 254 -103.95 15.62 -22.58
C PRO A 254 -104.45 17.01 -22.23
N LEU A 255 -104.34 17.42 -20.96
CA LEU A 255 -104.76 18.77 -20.52
C LEU A 255 -103.89 19.86 -21.15
N ARG A 256 -102.58 19.62 -21.21
CA ARG A 256 -101.63 20.49 -21.92
C ARG A 256 -101.99 20.56 -23.41
N GLN A 257 -102.32 19.43 -24.03
CA GLN A 257 -102.70 19.37 -25.44
C GLN A 257 -103.97 20.18 -25.73
N ILE A 258 -104.99 20.10 -24.86
CA ILE A 258 -106.21 20.93 -24.97
C ILE A 258 -105.86 22.42 -24.95
N ALA A 259 -104.96 22.85 -24.06
CA ALA A 259 -104.52 24.25 -23.99
C ALA A 259 -103.80 24.70 -25.27
N LEU A 260 -103.02 23.82 -25.89
CA LEU A 260 -102.28 24.08 -27.13
C LEU A 260 -103.20 24.13 -28.36
N GLU A 261 -104.14 23.18 -28.47
CA GLU A 261 -105.05 23.09 -29.61
C GLU A 261 -106.09 24.20 -29.63
N ARG A 262 -106.66 24.52 -28.46
CA ARG A 262 -107.63 25.61 -28.33
C ARG A 262 -106.96 26.98 -28.34
N GLY A 263 -105.71 27.08 -27.86
CA GLY A 263 -104.92 28.30 -27.88
C GLY A 263 -105.71 29.52 -27.38
N VAL A 264 -105.81 30.58 -28.18
CA VAL A 264 -106.54 31.80 -27.82
C VAL A 264 -108.07 31.68 -27.92
N ALA A 265 -108.60 30.60 -28.51
CA ALA A 265 -110.04 30.41 -28.66
C ALA A 265 -110.77 30.15 -27.33
N GLY A 266 -110.03 29.76 -26.27
CA GLY A 266 -110.59 29.47 -24.95
C GLY A 266 -111.47 28.22 -24.95
N GLY A 267 -112.34 28.11 -23.94
CA GLY A 267 -113.27 26.98 -23.83
C GLY A 267 -112.58 25.64 -23.57
N TYR A 268 -111.54 25.63 -22.73
CA TYR A 268 -110.75 24.45 -22.40
C TYR A 268 -111.56 23.42 -21.61
N ASN A 269 -112.49 23.86 -20.75
CA ASN A 269 -113.29 23.01 -19.86
C ASN A 269 -112.43 22.03 -19.02
N VAL A 270 -111.28 22.50 -18.56
CA VAL A 270 -110.36 21.76 -17.68
C VAL A 270 -110.49 22.30 -16.27
N ASP A 271 -110.54 21.41 -15.28
CA ASP A 271 -110.49 21.78 -13.86
C ASP A 271 -109.09 22.36 -13.51
N PRO A 272 -108.99 23.65 -13.14
CA PRO A 272 -107.72 24.28 -12.81
C PRO A 272 -107.05 23.67 -11.58
N GLN A 273 -107.83 23.17 -10.62
CA GLN A 273 -107.31 22.55 -9.40
C GLN A 273 -106.72 21.17 -9.71
N GLN A 274 -107.42 20.37 -10.52
CA GLN A 274 -106.92 19.07 -10.99
C GLN A 274 -105.61 19.21 -11.77
N TRP A 275 -105.54 20.18 -12.71
CA TRP A 275 -104.30 20.51 -13.42
C TRP A 275 -103.17 20.87 -12.46
N PHE A 276 -103.46 21.75 -11.50
CA PHE A 276 -102.49 22.23 -10.52
C PHE A 276 -101.94 21.07 -9.68
N ASP A 277 -102.80 20.16 -9.22
CA ASP A 277 -102.41 19.04 -8.36
C ASP A 277 -101.53 18.02 -9.12
N TRP A 278 -101.91 17.64 -10.34
CA TRP A 278 -101.10 16.70 -11.14
C TRP A 278 -99.77 17.29 -11.59
N GLN A 279 -99.74 18.57 -11.96
CA GLN A 279 -98.46 19.24 -12.24
C GLN A 279 -97.60 19.37 -10.99
N THR A 280 -98.20 19.57 -9.81
CA THR A 280 -97.46 19.56 -8.54
C THR A 280 -96.84 18.18 -8.29
N ALA A 281 -97.57 17.09 -8.55
CA ALA A 281 -97.03 15.74 -8.44
C ALA A 281 -95.85 15.50 -9.39
N LYS A 282 -95.93 15.93 -10.65
CA LYS A 282 -94.80 15.89 -11.61
C LYS A 282 -93.58 16.65 -11.06
N ILE A 283 -93.77 17.89 -10.60
CA ILE A 283 -92.69 18.72 -10.07
C ILE A 283 -92.04 18.08 -8.84
N ASN A 284 -92.83 17.48 -7.94
CA ASN A 284 -92.31 16.79 -6.76
C ASN A 284 -91.46 15.56 -7.14
N ARG A 285 -91.84 14.81 -8.17
CA ARG A 285 -91.01 13.71 -8.69
C ARG A 285 -89.71 14.22 -9.32
N LEU A 286 -89.78 15.31 -10.08
CA LEU A 286 -88.57 15.96 -10.61
C LEU A 286 -87.68 16.48 -9.48
N LYS A 287 -88.26 16.97 -8.38
CA LYS A 287 -87.51 17.36 -7.16
C LYS A 287 -86.80 16.17 -6.53
N ALA A 288 -87.46 15.02 -6.41
CA ALA A 288 -86.79 13.81 -5.89
C ALA A 288 -85.60 13.38 -6.76
N LEU A 289 -85.71 13.48 -8.10
CA LEU A 289 -84.58 13.24 -8.99
C LEU A 289 -83.48 14.30 -8.81
N GLU A 290 -83.85 15.56 -8.68
CA GLU A 290 -82.92 16.66 -8.41
C GLU A 290 -82.13 16.46 -7.12
N ASP A 291 -82.80 16.04 -6.04
CA ASP A 291 -82.15 15.75 -4.75
C ASP A 291 -81.13 14.61 -4.90
N ALA A 292 -81.50 13.53 -5.59
CA ALA A 292 -80.60 12.43 -5.88
C ALA A 292 -79.40 12.85 -6.76
N VAL A 293 -79.60 13.74 -7.73
CA VAL A 293 -78.52 14.28 -8.56
C VAL A 293 -77.59 15.17 -7.72
N ALA A 294 -78.14 16.05 -6.89
CA ALA A 294 -77.37 16.94 -6.01
C ALA A 294 -76.55 16.16 -4.97
N GLU A 295 -77.14 15.13 -4.36
CA GLU A 295 -76.48 14.23 -3.42
C GLU A 295 -75.36 13.44 -4.11
N GLY A 296 -75.62 12.88 -5.30
CA GLY A 296 -74.58 12.17 -6.06
C GLY A 296 -73.40 13.06 -6.51
N VAL A 297 -73.62 14.36 -6.74
CA VAL A 297 -72.54 15.32 -7.01
C VAL A 297 -71.71 15.59 -5.74
N LEU A 298 -72.38 15.75 -4.60
CA LEU A 298 -71.75 15.95 -3.30
C LEU A 298 -70.88 14.76 -2.90
N ASP A 299 -71.41 13.54 -3.04
CA ASP A 299 -70.69 12.31 -2.72
C ASP A 299 -69.44 12.13 -3.60
N GLU A 300 -69.53 12.43 -4.90
CA GLU A 300 -68.39 12.37 -5.81
C GLU A 300 -67.34 13.43 -5.45
N ALA A 301 -67.75 14.64 -5.07
CA ALA A 301 -66.82 15.68 -4.61
C ALA A 301 -66.14 15.32 -3.29
N ALA A 302 -66.87 14.73 -2.34
CA ALA A 302 -66.33 14.24 -1.07
C ALA A 302 -65.33 13.09 -1.29
N GLY A 303 -65.64 12.17 -2.22
CA GLY A 303 -64.76 11.09 -2.64
C GLY A 303 -63.43 11.61 -3.20
N LEU A 304 -63.48 12.55 -4.15
CA LEU A 304 -62.29 13.18 -4.73
C LEU A 304 -61.44 13.90 -3.67
N ARG A 305 -62.07 14.58 -2.71
CA ARG A 305 -61.35 15.19 -1.58
C ARG A 305 -60.66 14.14 -0.71
N GLN A 306 -61.33 13.03 -0.42
CA GLN A 306 -60.77 11.94 0.36
C GLN A 306 -59.58 11.30 -0.36
N GLU A 307 -59.70 11.03 -1.66
CA GLU A 307 -58.61 10.50 -2.50
C GLU A 307 -57.41 11.45 -2.49
N ALA A 308 -57.62 12.75 -2.74
CA ALA A 308 -56.55 13.75 -2.71
C ALA A 308 -55.85 13.83 -1.33
N ARG A 309 -56.59 13.66 -0.23
CA ARG A 309 -56.00 13.59 1.12
C ARG A 309 -55.20 12.30 1.32
N GLN A 310 -55.70 11.16 0.87
CA GLN A 310 -54.99 9.88 0.97
C GLN A 310 -53.70 9.91 0.14
N GLU A 311 -53.72 10.49 -1.07
CA GLU A 311 -52.52 10.69 -1.88
C GLU A 311 -51.50 11.60 -1.21
N LEU A 312 -51.95 12.70 -0.58
CA LEU A 312 -51.07 13.59 0.17
C LEU A 312 -50.38 12.86 1.33
N VAL A 313 -51.16 12.16 2.16
CA VAL A 313 -50.64 11.40 3.31
C VAL A 313 -49.72 10.26 2.85
N GLY A 314 -50.12 9.51 1.83
CA GLY A 314 -49.32 8.42 1.27
C GLY A 314 -47.98 8.92 0.73
N TYR A 315 -47.99 10.03 -0.01
CA TYR A 315 -46.77 10.67 -0.50
C TYR A 315 -45.86 11.12 0.65
N LEU A 316 -46.41 11.78 1.68
CA LEU A 316 -45.64 12.20 2.87
C LEU A 316 -44.93 11.01 3.53
N VAL A 317 -45.64 9.89 3.74
CA VAL A 317 -45.07 8.69 4.35
C VAL A 317 -43.95 8.10 3.49
N ILE A 318 -44.18 7.92 2.19
CA ILE A 318 -43.18 7.38 1.26
C ILE A 318 -41.92 8.27 1.23
N THR A 319 -42.11 9.59 1.14
CA THR A 319 -41.01 10.56 1.12
C THR A 319 -40.21 10.54 2.42
N LEU A 320 -40.87 10.47 3.58
CA LEU A 320 -40.18 10.36 4.89
C LEU A 320 -39.37 9.08 5.01
N VAL A 321 -39.95 7.93 4.61
CA VAL A 321 -39.25 6.63 4.63
C VAL A 321 -38.06 6.64 3.68
N ALA A 322 -38.25 7.12 2.44
CA ALA A 322 -37.18 7.21 1.45
C ALA A 322 -36.04 8.13 1.91
N ALA A 323 -36.36 9.30 2.49
CA ALA A 323 -35.37 10.21 3.06
C ALA A 323 -34.63 9.56 4.24
N GLY A 324 -35.34 8.88 5.14
CA GLY A 324 -34.75 8.16 6.27
C GLY A 324 -33.78 7.06 5.83
N LEU A 325 -34.18 6.24 4.85
CA LEU A 325 -33.33 5.18 4.28
C LEU A 325 -32.09 5.75 3.57
N ALA A 326 -32.24 6.85 2.81
CA ALA A 326 -31.13 7.51 2.14
C ALA A 326 -30.11 8.05 3.15
N ILE A 327 -30.58 8.71 4.23
CA ILE A 327 -29.72 9.19 5.32
C ILE A 327 -29.04 8.02 6.04
N LEU A 328 -29.79 6.97 6.37
CA LEU A 328 -29.24 5.78 7.04
C LEU A 328 -28.14 5.13 6.20
N PHE A 329 -28.39 4.90 4.91
CA PHE A 329 -27.41 4.31 3.99
C PHE A 329 -26.16 5.18 3.87
N ALA A 330 -26.33 6.49 3.73
CA ALA A 330 -25.23 7.45 3.72
C ALA A 330 -24.38 7.39 5.00
N VAL A 331 -25.02 7.34 6.18
CA VAL A 331 -24.32 7.23 7.47
C VAL A 331 -23.57 5.90 7.58
N LEU A 332 -24.17 4.77 7.19
CA LEU A 332 -23.53 3.45 7.25
C LEU A 332 -22.28 3.38 6.37
N VAL A 333 -22.34 3.89 5.13
CA VAL A 333 -21.20 3.92 4.22
C VAL A 333 -20.07 4.79 4.76
N VAL A 334 -20.40 6.01 5.23
CA VAL A 334 -19.40 6.92 5.80
C VAL A 334 -18.77 6.34 7.06
N GLN A 335 -19.56 5.76 7.96
CA GLN A 335 -19.05 5.13 9.17
C GLN A 335 -18.16 3.93 8.86
N SER A 336 -18.53 3.08 7.90
CA SER A 336 -17.73 1.93 7.48
C SER A 336 -16.33 2.37 7.00
N ILE A 337 -16.27 3.34 6.09
CA ILE A 337 -15.01 3.84 5.50
C ILE A 337 -14.17 4.57 6.55
N VAL A 338 -14.76 5.52 7.29
CA VAL A 338 -14.01 6.36 8.24
C VAL A 338 -13.53 5.55 9.44
N ARG A 339 -14.33 4.61 9.95
CA ARG A 339 -13.93 3.77 11.08
C ARG A 339 -12.80 2.82 10.68
N SER A 340 -12.90 2.19 9.51
CA SER A 340 -11.83 1.31 9.00
C SER A 340 -10.51 2.08 8.83
N LEU A 341 -10.57 3.28 8.22
CA LEU A 341 -9.38 4.10 8.00
C LEU A 341 -8.75 4.58 9.33
N ARG A 342 -9.56 4.99 10.31
CA ARG A 342 -9.05 5.36 11.65
C ARG A 342 -8.41 4.18 12.36
N ALA A 343 -9.05 3.01 12.34
CA ALA A 343 -8.50 1.81 12.97
C ALA A 343 -7.14 1.40 12.33
N ALA A 344 -7.02 1.49 11.01
CA ALA A 344 -5.76 1.22 10.33
C ALA A 344 -4.68 2.27 10.65
N LEU A 345 -5.04 3.56 10.71
CA LEU A 345 -4.11 4.62 11.11
C LEU A 345 -3.64 4.44 12.56
N ASP A 346 -4.55 4.17 13.50
CA ASP A 346 -4.20 3.91 14.90
C ASP A 346 -3.28 2.68 15.02
N ASP A 347 -3.51 1.61 14.24
CA ASP A 347 -2.64 0.43 14.25
C ASP A 347 -1.24 0.75 13.67
N ILE A 348 -1.17 1.56 12.60
CA ILE A 348 0.09 2.03 12.02
C ILE A 348 0.85 2.95 12.99
N GLU A 349 0.17 3.91 13.62
CA GLU A 349 0.77 4.86 14.57
C GLU A 349 1.23 4.15 15.85
N SER A 350 0.42 3.21 16.37
CA SER A 350 0.74 2.49 17.60
C SER A 350 1.77 1.37 17.43
N ARG A 351 2.04 0.88 16.21
CA ARG A 351 3.06 -0.17 16.01
C ARG A 351 4.48 0.32 16.29
N GLY A 352 4.76 1.62 16.13
CA GLY A 352 6.13 2.15 16.21
C GLY A 352 7.10 1.42 15.28
N GLY A 353 8.20 0.90 15.84
CA GLY A 353 9.18 0.06 15.14
C GLY A 353 8.80 -1.42 15.00
N ASP A 354 7.61 -1.86 15.42
CA ASP A 354 7.21 -3.26 15.32
C ASP A 354 6.80 -3.63 13.88
N LEU A 355 7.72 -4.25 13.14
CA LEU A 355 7.51 -4.71 11.78
C LEU A 355 6.86 -6.11 11.72
N THR A 356 6.56 -6.75 12.85
CA THR A 356 5.86 -8.05 12.89
C THR A 356 4.34 -7.91 12.83
N ARG A 357 3.83 -6.72 13.20
CA ARG A 357 2.39 -6.41 13.14
C ARG A 357 1.91 -6.27 11.69
N ARG A 358 0.68 -6.71 11.45
CA ARG A 358 0.01 -6.66 10.14
C ARG A 358 -1.40 -6.11 10.30
N LEU A 359 -1.81 -5.27 9.34
CA LEU A 359 -3.18 -4.78 9.26
C LEU A 359 -4.13 -5.94 8.94
N ALA A 360 -5.26 -6.01 9.65
CA ALA A 360 -6.33 -6.93 9.32
C ALA A 360 -6.94 -6.56 7.95
N VAL A 361 -7.12 -7.55 7.07
CA VAL A 361 -7.69 -7.36 5.72
C VAL A 361 -9.12 -7.93 5.69
N PRO A 362 -10.16 -7.11 5.93
CA PRO A 362 -11.52 -7.60 6.13
C PRO A 362 -12.24 -8.00 4.83
N GLY A 363 -11.77 -7.57 3.66
CA GLY A 363 -12.49 -7.78 2.40
C GLY A 363 -11.62 -7.69 1.14
N SER A 364 -12.24 -7.30 0.03
CA SER A 364 -11.64 -7.27 -1.31
C SER A 364 -11.67 -5.91 -2.01
N ASP A 365 -12.15 -4.87 -1.32
CA ASP A 365 -12.25 -3.50 -1.83
C ASP A 365 -10.88 -2.77 -1.92
N GLU A 366 -10.91 -1.52 -2.39
CA GLU A 366 -9.71 -0.69 -2.54
C GLU A 366 -8.97 -0.46 -1.21
N LEU A 367 -9.70 -0.35 -0.09
CA LEU A 367 -9.11 -0.28 1.26
C LEU A 367 -8.38 -1.57 1.61
N SER A 368 -9.00 -2.72 1.35
CA SER A 368 -8.38 -4.03 1.58
C SER A 368 -7.17 -4.28 0.68
N ARG A 369 -7.17 -3.73 -0.54
CA ARG A 369 -6.00 -3.72 -1.43
C ARG A 369 -4.88 -2.84 -0.87
N LEU A 370 -5.20 -1.67 -0.33
CA LEU A 370 -4.24 -0.80 0.36
C LEU A 370 -3.63 -1.50 1.57
N TYR A 371 -4.43 -2.18 2.40
CA TYR A 371 -3.94 -2.92 3.57
C TYR A 371 -3.01 -4.07 3.16
N ARG A 372 -3.35 -4.82 2.10
CA ARG A 372 -2.45 -5.85 1.54
C ARG A 372 -1.12 -5.26 1.05
N ALA A 373 -1.16 -4.15 0.32
CA ALA A 373 0.05 -3.48 -0.17
C ALA A 373 0.92 -2.97 0.99
N PHE A 374 0.31 -2.42 2.04
CA PHE A 374 1.02 -2.02 3.26
C PHE A 374 1.65 -3.21 3.98
N ASN A 375 0.91 -4.33 4.11
CA ASN A 375 1.43 -5.56 4.72
C ASN A 375 2.59 -6.16 3.93
N ALA A 376 2.53 -6.15 2.59
CA ALA A 376 3.62 -6.59 1.74
C ALA A 376 4.85 -5.70 1.90
N SER A 377 4.69 -4.37 1.84
CA SER A 377 5.81 -3.43 2.05
C SER A 377 6.41 -3.54 3.45
N THR A 378 5.59 -3.81 4.48
CA THR A 378 6.08 -4.07 5.84
C THR A 378 6.89 -5.37 5.89
N ALA A 379 6.46 -6.43 5.22
CA ALA A 379 7.21 -7.69 5.14
C ALA A 379 8.56 -7.52 4.42
N ASP A 380 8.60 -6.76 3.33
CA ASP A 380 9.86 -6.46 2.64
C ASP A 380 10.82 -5.66 3.54
N THR A 381 10.28 -4.69 4.29
CA THR A 381 11.06 -3.90 5.26
C THR A 381 11.56 -4.77 6.42
N GLU A 382 10.72 -5.68 6.93
CA GLU A 382 11.08 -6.65 7.97
C GLU A 382 12.25 -7.53 7.51
N GLN A 383 12.18 -8.07 6.29
CA GLN A 383 13.24 -8.89 5.71
C GLN A 383 14.55 -8.09 5.53
N LEU A 384 14.46 -6.84 5.08
CA LEU A 384 15.62 -5.95 4.94
C LEU A 384 16.30 -5.71 6.30
N VAL A 385 15.52 -5.39 7.34
CA VAL A 385 16.04 -5.19 8.70
C VAL A 385 16.65 -6.48 9.25
N ALA A 386 16.02 -7.64 9.04
CA ALA A 386 16.56 -8.94 9.45
C ALA A 386 17.90 -9.25 8.76
N ASN A 387 18.01 -8.98 7.46
CA ASN A 387 19.25 -9.17 6.70
C ASN A 387 20.36 -8.22 7.18
N ILE A 388 20.03 -6.96 7.50
CA ILE A 388 21.00 -6.00 8.07
C ILE A 388 21.47 -6.47 9.46
N ARG A 389 20.57 -6.97 10.31
CA ARG A 389 20.93 -7.55 11.62
C ARG A 389 21.90 -8.71 11.48
N GLN A 390 21.61 -9.64 10.57
CA GLN A 390 22.49 -10.77 10.28
C GLN A 390 23.83 -10.29 9.72
N GLY A 391 23.83 -9.30 8.82
CA GLY A 391 25.04 -8.72 8.27
C GLY A 391 25.92 -8.06 9.33
N ALA A 392 25.34 -7.29 10.24
CA ALA A 392 26.04 -6.67 11.35
C ALA A 392 26.71 -7.72 12.27
N LEU A 393 25.97 -8.78 12.65
CA LEU A 393 26.53 -9.89 13.42
C LEU A 393 27.68 -10.59 12.70
N SER A 394 27.56 -10.81 11.38
CA SER A 394 28.65 -11.40 10.59
C SER A 394 29.89 -10.51 10.56
N VAL A 395 29.73 -9.18 10.50
CA VAL A 395 30.86 -8.22 10.53
C VAL A 395 31.50 -8.18 11.91
N GLU A 396 30.70 -8.20 12.98
CA GLU A 396 31.19 -8.29 14.38
C GLU A 396 32.06 -9.55 14.56
N VAL A 397 31.55 -10.73 14.17
CA VAL A 397 32.31 -11.99 14.25
C VAL A 397 33.58 -11.94 13.41
N ALA A 398 33.48 -11.51 12.14
CA ALA A 398 34.64 -11.43 11.25
C ALA A 398 35.70 -10.42 11.76
N SER A 399 35.27 -9.30 12.33
CA SER A 399 36.17 -8.32 12.95
C SER A 399 36.88 -8.90 14.16
N GLY A 400 36.17 -9.66 15.00
CA GLY A 400 36.77 -10.40 16.11
C GLY A 400 37.82 -11.42 15.65
N GLU A 401 37.54 -12.17 14.58
CA GLU A 401 38.51 -13.10 13.98
C GLU A 401 39.74 -12.38 13.42
N ILE A 402 39.56 -11.22 12.75
CA ILE A 402 40.68 -10.41 12.26
C ILE A 402 41.50 -9.87 13.43
N ALA A 403 40.86 -9.36 14.49
CA ALA A 403 41.55 -8.85 15.67
C ALA A 403 42.41 -9.95 16.34
N GLN A 404 41.87 -11.16 16.46
CA GLN A 404 42.58 -12.32 16.99
C GLN A 404 43.74 -12.74 16.08
N GLY A 405 43.52 -12.84 14.76
CA GLY A 405 44.57 -13.17 13.79
C GLY A 405 45.66 -12.10 13.72
N ASN A 406 45.31 -10.84 13.92
CA ASN A 406 46.25 -9.73 13.96
C ASN A 406 47.08 -9.72 15.25
N GLN A 407 46.53 -10.17 16.38
CA GLN A 407 47.31 -10.42 17.61
C GLN A 407 48.33 -11.54 17.42
N ASP A 408 47.96 -12.64 16.76
CA ASP A 408 48.90 -13.71 16.40
C ASP A 408 50.03 -13.19 15.49
N LEU A 409 49.67 -12.38 14.48
CA LEU A 409 50.65 -11.75 13.60
C LEU A 409 51.58 -10.79 14.36
N ALA A 410 51.05 -10.02 15.31
CA ALA A 410 51.83 -9.14 16.17
C ALA A 410 52.88 -9.95 16.96
N GLN A 411 52.45 -11.02 17.64
CA GLN A 411 53.32 -11.89 18.41
C GLN A 411 54.41 -12.51 17.53
N ARG A 412 54.05 -13.05 16.36
CA ARG A 412 55.02 -13.63 15.43
C ARG A 412 56.01 -12.60 14.87
N THR A 413 55.57 -11.36 14.68
CA THR A 413 56.42 -10.25 14.23
C THR A 413 57.43 -9.87 15.32
N GLU A 414 57.02 -9.85 16.60
CA GLU A 414 57.92 -9.65 17.74
C GLU A 414 58.93 -10.80 17.89
N GLU A 415 58.47 -12.05 17.81
CA GLU A 415 59.34 -13.23 17.83
C GLU A 415 60.35 -13.23 16.66
N GLN A 416 59.90 -12.85 15.47
CA GLN A 416 60.77 -12.71 14.30
C GLN A 416 61.79 -11.58 14.48
N SER A 417 61.39 -10.46 15.07
CA SER A 417 62.32 -9.37 15.41
C SER A 417 63.40 -9.83 16.39
N ALA A 418 63.01 -10.54 17.46
CA ALA A 418 63.96 -11.11 18.42
C ALA A 418 64.93 -12.10 17.74
N SER A 419 64.41 -12.97 16.86
CA SER A 419 65.21 -13.94 16.10
C SER A 419 66.18 -13.27 15.12
N LEU A 420 65.79 -12.16 14.50
CA LEU A 420 66.65 -11.37 13.62
C LEU A 420 67.77 -10.69 14.41
N VAL A 421 67.50 -10.18 15.61
CA VAL A 421 68.53 -9.60 16.49
C VAL A 421 69.58 -10.67 16.88
N GLU A 422 69.13 -11.87 17.25
CA GLU A 422 70.04 -12.98 17.57
C GLU A 422 70.84 -13.45 16.34
N THR A 423 70.20 -13.49 15.17
CA THR A 423 70.86 -13.83 13.90
C THR A 423 71.91 -12.78 13.53
N ALA A 424 71.59 -11.50 13.64
CA ALA A 424 72.53 -10.41 13.39
C ALA A 424 73.75 -10.49 14.31
N SER A 425 73.53 -10.70 15.62
CA SER A 425 74.62 -10.90 16.57
C SER A 425 75.48 -12.12 16.25
N SER A 426 74.86 -13.23 15.83
CA SER A 426 75.57 -14.44 15.41
C SER A 426 76.39 -14.20 14.13
N MET A 427 75.85 -13.43 13.19
CA MET A 427 76.53 -13.04 11.95
C MET A 427 77.73 -12.14 12.22
N GLU A 428 77.65 -11.21 13.17
CA GLU A 428 78.79 -10.41 13.61
C GLU A 428 79.92 -11.30 14.17
N GLN A 429 79.57 -12.26 15.02
CA GLN A 429 80.53 -13.20 15.60
C GLN A 429 81.17 -14.12 14.54
N ILE A 430 80.38 -14.63 13.59
CA ILE A 430 80.87 -15.42 12.45
C ILE A 430 81.80 -14.58 11.58
N THR A 431 81.42 -13.34 11.26
CA THR A 431 82.25 -12.40 10.49
C THR A 431 83.60 -12.18 11.16
N ALA A 432 83.60 -11.97 12.48
CA ALA A 432 84.84 -11.82 13.25
C ALA A 432 85.71 -13.08 13.22
N THR A 433 85.09 -14.27 13.35
CA THR A 433 85.80 -15.56 13.35
C THR A 433 86.40 -15.88 11.97
N VAL A 434 85.67 -15.60 10.88
CA VAL A 434 86.18 -15.80 9.51
C VAL A 434 87.32 -14.83 9.20
N ARG A 435 87.23 -13.56 9.62
CA ARG A 435 88.35 -12.61 9.52
C ARG A 435 89.58 -13.11 10.26
N GLN A 436 89.42 -13.55 11.51
CA GLN A 436 90.52 -14.13 12.29
C GLN A 436 91.10 -15.39 11.62
N THR A 437 90.27 -16.21 10.98
CA THR A 437 90.72 -17.41 10.26
C THR A 437 91.52 -17.05 9.01
N ALA A 438 91.12 -16.00 8.29
CA ALA A 438 91.87 -15.46 7.15
C ALA A 438 93.25 -14.94 7.58
N ASP A 439 93.32 -14.16 8.68
CA ASP A 439 94.58 -13.67 9.25
C ASP A 439 95.50 -14.82 9.67
N ASN A 440 94.94 -15.83 10.36
CA ASN A 440 95.68 -17.04 10.77
C ASN A 440 96.20 -17.83 9.56
N ALA A 441 95.41 -17.97 8.49
CA ALA A 441 95.85 -18.64 7.26
C ALA A 441 97.01 -17.87 6.60
N GLN A 442 96.93 -16.53 6.55
CA GLN A 442 98.02 -15.70 6.03
C GLN A 442 99.31 -15.86 6.87
N GLN A 443 99.19 -15.87 8.20
CA GLN A 443 100.33 -16.09 9.09
C GLN A 443 100.93 -17.49 8.94
N ALA A 444 100.08 -18.53 8.87
CA ALA A 444 100.50 -19.90 8.66
C ALA A 444 101.23 -20.08 7.31
N ARG A 445 100.79 -19.36 6.26
CA ARG A 445 101.45 -19.37 4.95
C ARG A 445 102.87 -18.85 5.04
N SER A 446 103.05 -17.68 5.67
CA SER A 446 104.37 -17.08 5.87
C SER A 446 105.31 -17.99 6.68
N MET A 447 104.79 -18.65 7.71
CA MET A 447 105.56 -19.60 8.52
C MET A 447 105.97 -20.84 7.71
N THR A 448 105.05 -21.39 6.92
CA THR A 448 105.29 -22.56 6.08
C THR A 448 106.34 -22.27 5.00
N ASP A 449 106.30 -21.08 4.39
CA ASP A 449 107.32 -20.63 3.44
C ASP A 449 108.72 -20.54 4.10
N GLY A 450 108.78 -20.05 5.35
CA GLY A 450 110.02 -19.99 6.14
C GLY A 450 110.59 -21.38 6.47
N VAL A 451 109.74 -22.31 6.91
CA VAL A 451 110.13 -23.70 7.20
C VAL A 451 110.58 -24.42 5.93
N ALA A 452 109.89 -24.20 4.80
CA ALA A 452 110.29 -24.75 3.51
C ALA A 452 111.69 -24.27 3.09
N GLY A 453 112.03 -23.01 3.37
CA GLY A 453 113.37 -22.47 3.16
C GLY A 453 114.43 -23.19 3.98
N GLN A 454 114.20 -23.36 5.29
CA GLN A 454 115.12 -24.04 6.20
C GLN A 454 115.30 -25.52 5.85
N ALA A 455 114.23 -26.21 5.44
CA ALA A 455 114.30 -27.62 5.05
C ALA A 455 115.15 -27.84 3.79
N ARG A 456 115.10 -26.90 2.83
CA ARG A 456 115.98 -26.93 1.63
C ARG A 456 117.44 -26.75 2.03
N GLU A 457 117.74 -25.74 2.86
CA GLU A 457 119.09 -25.49 3.35
C GLU A 457 119.66 -26.70 4.11
N ALA A 458 118.85 -27.32 4.98
CA ALA A 458 119.25 -28.54 5.69
C ALA A 458 119.49 -29.73 4.75
N SER A 459 118.69 -29.87 3.68
CA SER A 459 118.89 -30.90 2.65
C SER A 459 120.22 -30.69 1.89
N ASP A 460 120.57 -29.44 1.57
CA ASP A 460 121.82 -29.11 0.90
C ASP A 460 123.04 -29.45 1.78
N VAL A 461 122.96 -29.17 3.08
CA VAL A 461 124.01 -29.55 4.05
C VAL A 461 124.14 -31.07 4.19
N ALA A 462 123.02 -31.80 4.23
CA ALA A 462 123.03 -33.25 4.28
C ALA A 462 123.66 -33.87 3.02
N ALA A 463 123.39 -33.30 1.84
CA ALA A 463 124.03 -33.72 0.58
C ALA A 463 125.55 -33.50 0.60
N GLN A 464 126.02 -32.36 1.11
CA GLN A 464 127.45 -32.09 1.29
C GLN A 464 128.10 -33.06 2.30
N ALA A 465 127.40 -33.40 3.39
CA ALA A 465 127.87 -34.37 4.36
C ALA A 465 127.97 -35.79 3.77
N GLN A 466 127.04 -36.16 2.88
CA GLN A 466 127.09 -37.43 2.17
C GLN A 466 128.31 -37.52 1.25
N GLU A 467 128.58 -36.46 0.49
CA GLU A 467 129.78 -36.35 -0.36
C GLU A 467 131.06 -36.47 0.48
N ALA A 468 131.13 -35.78 1.62
CA ALA A 468 132.28 -35.87 2.53
C ALA A 468 132.49 -37.29 3.07
N MET A 469 131.42 -38.01 3.43
CA MET A 469 131.50 -39.41 3.87
C MET A 469 132.00 -40.34 2.77
N GLN A 470 131.58 -40.13 1.52
CA GLN A 470 132.09 -40.88 0.36
C GLN A 470 133.58 -40.64 0.13
N GLN A 471 134.04 -39.39 0.26
CA GLN A 471 135.46 -39.05 0.17
C GLN A 471 136.27 -39.68 1.31
N ILE A 472 135.76 -39.68 2.54
CA ILE A 472 136.38 -40.35 3.69
C ILE A 472 136.46 -41.87 3.46
N HIS A 473 135.39 -42.48 2.96
CA HIS A 473 135.37 -43.91 2.63
C HIS A 473 136.43 -44.25 1.56
N ALA A 474 136.52 -43.46 0.49
CA ALA A 474 137.53 -43.63 -0.56
C ALA A 474 138.97 -43.46 -0.03
N ALA A 475 139.23 -42.41 0.76
CA ALA A 475 140.54 -42.19 1.38
C ALA A 475 140.93 -43.36 2.30
N ASN A 476 139.97 -43.91 3.07
CA ASN A 476 140.23 -45.04 3.96
C ASN A 476 140.57 -46.32 3.19
N GLN A 477 139.96 -46.57 2.02
CA GLN A 477 140.34 -47.68 1.14
C GLN A 477 141.78 -47.54 0.62
N GLU A 478 142.20 -46.32 0.30
CA GLU A 478 143.58 -46.02 -0.07
C GLU A 478 144.55 -46.37 1.06
N VAL A 479 144.24 -45.98 2.30
CA VAL A 479 145.03 -46.35 3.49
C VAL A 479 145.08 -47.87 3.68
N THR A 480 143.97 -48.60 3.51
CA THR A 480 143.95 -50.08 3.56
C THR A 480 144.97 -50.67 2.58
N SER A 481 145.03 -50.14 1.36
CA SER A 481 145.97 -50.59 0.32
C SER A 481 147.44 -50.33 0.68
N ILE A 482 147.73 -49.17 1.28
CA ILE A 482 149.07 -48.79 1.73
C ILE A 482 149.53 -49.70 2.88
N VAL A 483 148.66 -49.97 3.84
CA VAL A 483 148.97 -50.85 4.98
C VAL A 483 149.17 -52.29 4.53
N ALA A 484 148.41 -52.75 3.52
CA ALA A 484 148.67 -54.04 2.87
C ALA A 484 150.03 -54.09 2.17
N ALA A 485 150.46 -53.00 1.52
CA ALA A 485 151.80 -52.91 0.94
C ALA A 485 152.90 -52.90 2.00
N ILE A 486 152.73 -52.18 3.13
CA ILE A 486 153.69 -52.14 4.24
C ILE A 486 153.87 -53.53 4.86
N ASP A 487 152.78 -54.26 5.11
CA ASP A 487 152.81 -55.63 5.63
C ASP A 487 153.57 -56.56 4.67
N ASN A 488 153.37 -56.41 3.36
CA ASN A 488 154.09 -57.16 2.34
C ASN A 488 155.59 -56.79 2.28
N ILE A 489 155.94 -55.51 2.39
CA ILE A 489 157.34 -55.05 2.48
C ILE A 489 157.99 -55.61 3.74
N ALA A 490 157.30 -55.59 4.88
CA ALA A 490 157.79 -56.16 6.14
C ALA A 490 158.04 -57.67 5.99
N PHE A 491 157.14 -58.41 5.35
CA PHE A 491 157.32 -59.83 5.05
C PHE A 491 158.53 -60.09 4.13
N GLN A 492 158.68 -59.33 3.05
CA GLN A 492 159.82 -59.42 2.15
C GLN A 492 161.14 -59.07 2.86
N THR A 493 161.15 -58.04 3.70
CA THR A 493 162.32 -57.62 4.49
C THR A 493 162.70 -58.70 5.49
N ASN A 494 161.72 -59.35 6.13
CA ASN A 494 161.93 -60.48 7.02
C ASN A 494 162.56 -61.68 6.29
N LEU A 495 162.17 -61.96 5.05
CA LEU A 495 162.77 -62.99 4.19
C LEU A 495 164.21 -62.63 3.76
N LEU A 496 164.46 -61.39 3.36
CA LEU A 496 165.80 -60.89 3.01
C LEU A 496 166.75 -60.99 4.20
N ALA A 497 166.27 -60.60 5.39
CA ALA A 497 167.02 -60.65 6.62
C ALA A 497 167.33 -62.09 7.07
N LEU A 498 166.40 -63.03 6.83
CA LEU A 498 166.64 -64.46 7.05
C LEU A 498 167.75 -64.98 6.12
N ASN A 499 167.67 -64.66 4.82
CA ASN A 499 168.70 -65.03 3.84
C ASN A 499 170.07 -64.43 4.21
N ALA A 500 170.11 -63.16 4.62
CA ALA A 500 171.34 -62.50 5.06
C ALA A 500 171.90 -63.13 6.35
N SER A 501 171.04 -63.56 7.30
CA SER A 501 171.47 -64.25 8.52
C SER A 501 172.10 -65.61 8.20
N VAL A 502 171.54 -66.33 7.23
CA VAL A 502 172.07 -67.61 6.74
C VAL A 502 173.44 -67.43 6.08
N GLU A 503 173.58 -66.44 5.19
CA GLU A 503 174.85 -66.21 4.49
C GLU A 503 175.94 -65.68 5.44
N ALA A 504 175.56 -64.89 6.44
CA ALA A 504 176.45 -64.45 7.51
C ALA A 504 176.95 -65.62 8.38
N ALA A 505 176.09 -66.59 8.71
CA ALA A 505 176.50 -67.80 9.42
C ALA A 505 177.48 -68.65 8.59
N ARG A 506 177.36 -68.61 7.25
CA ARG A 506 178.22 -69.34 6.31
C ARG A 506 179.64 -68.76 6.20
N ALA A 507 179.78 -67.44 6.35
CA ALA A 507 181.06 -66.74 6.33
C ALA A 507 181.90 -66.88 7.62
N GLY A 508 181.41 -67.60 8.63
CA GLY A 508 182.15 -67.90 9.86
C GLY A 508 182.56 -66.66 10.65
N GLU A 509 183.80 -66.62 11.17
CA GLU A 509 184.31 -65.50 11.99
C GLU A 509 184.30 -64.15 11.23
N HIS A 510 184.39 -64.17 9.89
CA HIS A 510 184.30 -62.96 9.07
C HIS A 510 182.85 -62.43 8.92
N GLY A 511 181.82 -63.25 9.21
CA GLY A 511 180.40 -62.91 9.03
C GLY A 511 179.66 -62.44 10.28
N ARG A 512 180.31 -62.46 11.45
CA ARG A 512 179.69 -62.16 12.76
C ARG A 512 178.99 -60.80 12.82
N GLY A 513 179.60 -59.76 12.23
CA GLY A 513 178.98 -58.42 12.15
C GLY A 513 177.72 -58.40 11.28
N PHE A 514 177.73 -59.14 10.17
CA PHE A 514 176.57 -59.25 9.25
C PHE A 514 175.41 -60.03 9.86
N ALA A 515 175.68 -61.07 10.65
CA ALA A 515 174.64 -61.90 11.28
C ALA A 515 173.83 -61.10 12.31
N VAL A 516 174.49 -60.24 13.10
CA VAL A 516 173.83 -59.37 14.07
C VAL A 516 172.93 -58.35 13.37
N VAL A 517 173.42 -57.72 12.29
CA VAL A 517 172.61 -56.78 11.50
C VAL A 517 171.41 -57.50 10.87
N ALA A 518 171.60 -58.68 10.28
CA ALA A 518 170.53 -59.44 9.66
C ALA A 518 169.46 -59.88 10.68
N GLN A 519 169.85 -60.29 11.90
CA GLN A 519 168.90 -60.63 12.95
C GLN A 519 168.14 -59.41 13.47
N GLU A 520 168.80 -58.24 13.56
CA GLU A 520 168.15 -57.00 13.96
C GLU A 520 167.18 -56.49 12.88
N VAL A 521 167.54 -56.59 11.59
CA VAL A 521 166.63 -56.29 10.46
C VAL A 521 165.42 -57.22 10.47
N ARG A 522 165.62 -58.52 10.76
CA ARG A 522 164.53 -59.50 10.86
C ARG A 522 163.56 -59.16 11.99
N LYS A 523 164.10 -58.80 13.15
CA LYS A 523 163.32 -58.38 14.32
C LYS A 523 162.53 -57.10 14.01
N LEU A 524 163.15 -56.14 13.33
CA LEU A 524 162.50 -54.90 12.89
C LEU A 524 161.36 -55.20 11.89
N ALA A 525 161.60 -56.09 10.93
CA ALA A 525 160.60 -56.50 9.95
C ALA A 525 159.39 -57.23 10.58
N SER A 526 159.62 -58.16 11.51
CA SER A 526 158.53 -58.81 12.26
C SER A 526 157.71 -57.82 13.08
N ARG A 527 158.39 -56.84 13.69
CA ARG A 527 157.72 -55.76 14.43
C ARG A 527 156.91 -54.86 13.50
N SER A 528 157.43 -54.51 12.31
CA SER A 528 156.69 -53.75 11.30
C SER A 528 155.44 -54.49 10.79
N ALA A 529 155.50 -55.82 10.62
CA ALA A 529 154.33 -56.62 10.23
C ALA A 529 153.26 -56.67 11.34
N GLU A 530 153.68 -56.79 12.61
CA GLU A 530 152.77 -56.76 13.76
C GLU A 530 152.06 -55.40 13.89
N GLU A 531 152.80 -54.30 13.76
CA GLU A 531 152.23 -52.94 13.75
C GLU A 531 151.29 -52.73 12.54
N ALA A 532 151.66 -53.19 11.34
CA ALA A 532 150.79 -53.12 10.17
C ALA A 532 149.49 -53.92 10.36
N SER A 533 149.54 -55.08 11.02
CA SER A 533 148.35 -55.87 11.37
C SER A 533 147.46 -55.17 12.40
N GLN A 534 148.04 -54.47 13.37
CA GLN A 534 147.28 -53.62 14.29
C GLN A 534 146.59 -52.47 13.56
N ILE A 535 147.30 -51.77 12.66
CA ILE A 535 146.72 -50.70 11.84
C ILE A 535 145.58 -51.24 10.96
N ARG A 536 145.75 -52.42 10.33
CA ARG A 536 144.69 -53.05 9.51
C ARG A 536 143.41 -53.28 10.31
N ARG A 537 143.51 -53.83 11.53
CA ARG A 537 142.33 -54.01 12.41
C ARG A 537 141.64 -52.70 12.77
N LEU A 538 142.41 -51.63 13.01
CA LEU A 538 141.85 -50.29 13.27
C LEU A 538 141.13 -49.75 12.03
N ILE A 539 141.69 -49.94 10.83
CA ILE A 539 141.08 -49.52 9.58
C ILE A 539 139.79 -50.29 9.30
N ASP A 540 139.78 -51.62 9.46
CA ASP A 540 138.56 -52.44 9.28
C ASP A 540 137.44 -51.97 10.22
N THR A 541 137.81 -51.62 11.47
CA THR A 541 136.88 -51.03 12.43
C THR A 541 136.39 -49.65 11.98
N ASN A 542 137.25 -48.83 11.37
CA ASN A 542 136.88 -47.52 10.83
C ASN A 542 135.97 -47.65 9.59
N VAL A 543 136.19 -48.62 8.70
CA VAL A 543 135.30 -48.89 7.55
C VAL A 543 133.88 -49.14 8.06
N ALA A 544 133.72 -50.05 9.02
CA ALA A 544 132.40 -50.33 9.59
C ALA A 544 131.72 -49.11 10.23
N ARG A 545 132.50 -48.18 10.83
CA ARG A 545 131.98 -46.92 11.38
C ARG A 545 131.62 -45.90 10.30
N ILE A 546 132.38 -45.84 9.21
CA ILE A 546 132.12 -44.96 8.07
C ILE A 546 130.85 -45.44 7.34
N ASP A 547 130.70 -46.74 7.09
CA ASP A 547 129.49 -47.32 6.48
C ASP A 547 128.24 -47.01 7.30
N ALA A 548 128.32 -47.16 8.62
CA ALA A 548 127.23 -46.77 9.52
C ALA A 548 126.93 -45.28 9.46
N GLY A 549 127.95 -44.43 9.34
CA GLY A 549 127.80 -42.99 9.18
C GLY A 549 127.16 -42.61 7.84
N GLU A 550 127.53 -43.27 6.74
CA GLU A 550 126.94 -43.06 5.41
C GLU A 550 125.46 -43.42 5.41
N GLN A 551 125.09 -44.55 6.03
CA GLN A 551 123.68 -44.94 6.20
C GLN A 551 122.88 -43.90 7.01
N LEU A 552 123.44 -43.36 8.09
CA LEU A 552 122.78 -42.34 8.90
C LEU A 552 122.57 -41.02 8.13
N VAL A 553 123.57 -40.59 7.35
CA VAL A 553 123.47 -39.38 6.52
C VAL A 553 122.47 -39.58 5.38
N SER A 554 122.47 -40.74 4.72
CA SER A 554 121.47 -41.09 3.71
C SER A 554 120.06 -41.06 4.28
N ALA A 555 119.82 -41.70 5.43
CA ALA A 555 118.52 -41.71 6.09
C ALA A 555 118.08 -40.29 6.52
N THR A 556 119.02 -39.44 6.91
CA THR A 556 118.76 -38.03 7.24
C THR A 556 118.33 -37.25 6.00
N SER A 557 119.00 -37.45 4.86
CA SER A 557 118.64 -36.83 3.58
C SER A 557 117.23 -37.24 3.12
N ASP A 558 116.91 -38.54 3.16
CA ASP A 558 115.58 -39.05 2.82
C ASP A 558 114.48 -38.45 3.71
N THR A 559 114.76 -38.32 5.01
CA THR A 559 113.82 -37.73 5.98
C THR A 559 113.58 -36.24 5.69
N LEU A 560 114.61 -35.48 5.33
CA LEU A 560 114.48 -34.06 4.98
C LEU A 560 113.71 -33.85 3.66
N GLN A 561 113.84 -34.76 2.69
CA GLN A 561 113.03 -34.75 1.48
C GLN A 561 111.55 -35.03 1.77
N GLU A 562 111.26 -35.98 2.66
CA GLU A 562 109.89 -36.22 3.13
C GLU A 562 109.31 -35.00 3.86
N ILE A 563 110.07 -34.37 4.75
CA ILE A 563 109.66 -33.12 5.41
C ILE A 563 109.35 -32.02 4.39
N THR A 564 110.19 -31.85 3.37
CA THR A 564 109.97 -30.85 2.32
C THR A 564 108.67 -31.13 1.54
N ARG A 565 108.37 -32.39 1.22
CA ARG A 565 107.09 -32.79 0.59
C ARG A 565 105.90 -32.51 1.51
N GLN A 566 106.01 -32.82 2.80
CA GLN A 566 104.94 -32.59 3.77
C GLN A 566 104.67 -31.10 3.99
N VAL A 567 105.73 -30.27 4.06
CA VAL A 567 105.62 -28.81 4.18
C VAL A 567 104.96 -28.20 2.93
N ALA A 568 105.28 -28.69 1.73
CA ALA A 568 104.61 -28.27 0.50
C ALA A 568 103.09 -28.57 0.54
N LYS A 569 102.71 -29.74 1.06
CA LYS A 569 101.30 -30.11 1.24
C LYS A 569 100.59 -29.22 2.26
N VAL A 570 101.27 -28.82 3.34
CA VAL A 570 100.72 -27.85 4.30
C VAL A 570 100.52 -26.47 3.65
N ALA A 571 101.46 -26.02 2.81
CA ALA A 571 101.34 -24.75 2.10
C ALA A 571 100.13 -24.73 1.14
N GLU A 572 99.86 -25.84 0.46
CA GLU A 572 98.67 -26.03 -0.38
C GLU A 572 97.38 -25.93 0.44
N LEU A 573 97.28 -26.65 1.56
CA LEU A 573 96.10 -26.58 2.44
C LEU A 573 95.84 -25.16 2.97
N VAL A 574 96.89 -24.43 3.32
CA VAL A 574 96.78 -23.05 3.77
C VAL A 574 96.32 -22.12 2.65
N ALA A 575 96.75 -22.35 1.41
CA ALA A 575 96.27 -21.61 0.24
C ALA A 575 94.77 -21.86 -0.01
N ASP A 576 94.33 -23.12 0.08
CA ASP A 576 92.92 -23.49 -0.02
C ASP A 576 92.08 -22.85 1.10
N MET A 577 92.58 -22.84 2.34
CA MET A 577 91.93 -22.15 3.46
C MET A 577 91.78 -20.64 3.20
N SER A 578 92.79 -19.98 2.63
CA SER A 578 92.72 -18.56 2.28
C SER A 578 91.69 -18.28 1.18
N SER A 579 91.56 -19.19 0.20
CA SER A 579 90.54 -19.10 -0.84
C SER A 579 89.14 -19.27 -0.26
N ALA A 580 88.93 -20.33 0.54
CA ALA A 580 87.66 -20.64 1.19
C ALA A 580 87.20 -19.53 2.15
N THR A 581 88.11 -18.91 2.90
CA THR A 581 87.78 -17.79 3.81
C THR A 581 87.39 -16.52 3.06
N THR A 582 87.96 -16.28 1.88
CA THR A 582 87.55 -15.17 0.99
C THR A 582 86.13 -15.39 0.46
N GLU A 583 85.82 -16.61 0.02
CA GLU A 583 84.49 -17.00 -0.44
C GLU A 583 83.45 -16.92 0.70
N GLN A 584 83.78 -17.43 1.89
CA GLN A 584 82.94 -17.31 3.08
C GLN A 584 82.65 -15.85 3.45
N SER A 585 83.66 -14.97 3.35
CA SER A 585 83.47 -13.54 3.63
C SER A 585 82.47 -12.89 2.67
N ALA A 586 82.55 -13.22 1.38
CA ALA A 586 81.59 -12.76 0.38
C ALA A 586 80.18 -13.33 0.62
N GLY A 587 80.06 -14.61 1.00
CA GLY A 587 78.79 -15.23 1.37
C GLY A 587 78.15 -14.59 2.60
N ILE A 588 78.97 -14.25 3.60
CA ILE A 588 78.52 -13.54 4.82
C ILE A 588 77.98 -12.14 4.50
N GLU A 589 78.61 -11.41 3.57
CA GLU A 589 78.12 -10.10 3.14
C GLU A 589 76.73 -10.18 2.48
N GLN A 590 76.50 -11.20 1.66
CA GLN A 590 75.18 -11.48 1.08
C GLN A 590 74.14 -11.83 2.14
N ILE A 591 74.50 -12.64 3.14
CA ILE A 591 73.60 -12.97 4.25
C ILE A 591 73.24 -11.71 5.05
N ASN A 592 74.21 -10.83 5.33
CA ASN A 592 73.95 -9.56 6.03
C ASN A 592 72.95 -8.67 5.27
N GLN A 593 73.05 -8.59 3.94
CA GLN A 593 72.08 -7.86 3.12
C GLN A 593 70.67 -8.49 3.21
N ALA A 594 70.57 -9.82 3.19
CA ALA A 594 69.29 -10.52 3.33
C ALA A 594 68.67 -10.31 4.72
N VAL A 595 69.48 -10.32 5.79
CA VAL A 595 69.03 -10.04 7.17
C VAL A 595 68.50 -8.60 7.29
N ALA A 596 69.18 -7.61 6.70
CA ALA A 596 68.72 -6.23 6.69
C ALA A 596 67.38 -6.06 5.95
N GLN A 597 67.19 -6.77 4.84
CA GLN A 597 65.91 -6.76 4.12
C GLN A 597 64.78 -7.42 4.93
N LEU A 598 65.07 -8.53 5.64
CA LEU A 598 64.10 -9.15 6.54
C LEU A 598 63.71 -8.22 7.70
N GLU A 599 64.65 -7.43 8.21
CA GLU A 599 64.35 -6.41 9.23
C GLU A 599 63.39 -5.34 8.71
N GLU A 600 63.60 -4.83 7.50
CA GLU A 600 62.69 -3.86 6.87
C GLU A 600 61.27 -4.43 6.73
N VAL A 601 61.13 -5.66 6.23
CA VAL A 601 59.83 -6.34 6.11
C VAL A 601 59.19 -6.56 7.49
N THR A 602 59.99 -6.88 8.51
CA THR A 602 59.50 -7.06 9.89
C THR A 602 58.96 -5.75 10.47
N GLN A 603 59.62 -4.62 10.21
CA GLN A 603 59.11 -3.30 10.60
C GLN A 603 57.83 -2.92 9.84
N GLN A 604 57.76 -3.22 8.54
CA GLN A 604 56.53 -3.01 7.76
C GLN A 604 55.37 -3.86 8.29
N ASN A 605 55.63 -5.11 8.68
CA ASN A 605 54.63 -5.97 9.31
C ASN A 605 54.13 -5.39 10.64
N ALA A 606 55.02 -4.83 11.46
CA ALA A 606 54.62 -4.17 12.71
C ALA A 606 53.70 -2.97 12.45
N ALA A 607 54.01 -2.13 11.45
CA ALA A 607 53.14 -1.03 11.04
C ALA A 607 51.79 -1.52 10.49
N LEU A 608 51.79 -2.60 9.71
CA LEU A 608 50.58 -3.21 9.17
C LEU A 608 49.69 -3.77 10.29
N VAL A 609 50.29 -4.38 11.31
CA VAL A 609 49.59 -4.87 12.51
C VAL A 609 48.83 -3.75 13.21
N GLU A 610 49.45 -2.57 13.40
CA GLU A 610 48.74 -1.42 13.99
C GLU A 610 47.57 -0.94 13.12
N GLN A 611 47.77 -0.87 11.80
CA GLN A 611 46.75 -0.45 10.85
C GLN A 611 45.55 -1.40 10.82
N VAL A 612 45.80 -2.72 10.80
CA VAL A 612 44.76 -3.75 10.82
C VAL A 612 43.99 -3.74 12.15
N ALA A 613 44.67 -3.50 13.27
CA ALA A 613 44.01 -3.35 14.58
C ALA A 613 43.08 -2.13 14.64
N ALA A 614 43.48 -1.01 14.03
CA ALA A 614 42.63 0.18 13.93
C ALA A 614 41.42 -0.06 13.00
N ALA A 615 41.64 -0.69 11.84
CA ALA A 615 40.58 -1.02 10.89
C ALA A 615 39.55 -2.00 11.48
N SER A 616 40.00 -3.05 12.18
CA SER A 616 39.11 -4.02 12.82
C SER A 616 38.24 -3.37 13.90
N ARG A 617 38.82 -2.53 14.76
CA ARG A 617 38.03 -1.74 15.74
C ARG A 617 36.98 -0.86 15.06
N SER A 618 37.33 -0.18 13.97
CA SER A 618 36.36 0.62 13.22
C SER A 618 35.23 -0.23 12.59
N LEU A 619 35.50 -1.46 12.17
CA LEU A 619 34.47 -2.38 11.65
C LEU A 619 33.55 -2.87 12.77
N ASP A 620 34.11 -3.15 13.94
CA ASP A 620 33.36 -3.56 15.15
C ASP A 620 32.43 -2.44 15.64
N ASP A 621 32.93 -1.20 15.70
CA ASP A 621 32.13 -0.01 16.02
C ASP A 621 30.99 0.19 15.00
N GLN A 622 31.27 0.05 13.70
CA GLN A 622 30.24 0.15 12.65
C GLN A 622 29.19 -0.96 12.75
N ALA A 623 29.58 -2.19 13.07
CA ALA A 623 28.66 -3.30 13.30
C ALA A 623 27.75 -3.03 14.50
N THR A 624 28.31 -2.51 15.60
CA THR A 624 27.58 -2.12 16.80
C THR A 624 26.60 -0.97 16.51
N ASP A 625 27.03 0.06 15.79
CA ASP A 625 26.17 1.18 15.38
C ASP A 625 25.02 0.71 14.47
N MET A 626 25.30 -0.17 13.50
CA MET A 626 24.27 -0.78 12.67
C MET A 626 23.26 -1.53 13.53
N ALA A 627 23.72 -2.41 14.44
CA ALA A 627 22.87 -3.17 15.35
C ALA A 627 22.04 -2.25 16.26
N GLY A 628 22.60 -1.12 16.72
CA GLY A 628 21.90 -0.11 17.51
C GLY A 628 20.80 0.60 16.72
N LEU A 629 21.08 1.06 15.50
CA LEU A 629 20.12 1.75 14.62
C LEU A 629 18.93 0.88 14.25
N ILE A 630 19.18 -0.40 13.96
CA ILE A 630 18.10 -1.35 13.63
C ILE A 630 17.45 -1.99 14.86
N GLY A 631 18.06 -1.89 16.05
CA GLY A 631 17.58 -2.50 17.29
C GLY A 631 16.23 -1.96 17.78
N HIS A 632 15.81 -0.77 17.33
CA HIS A 632 14.45 -0.25 17.59
C HIS A 632 13.38 -1.01 16.80
N PHE A 633 13.74 -1.65 15.69
CA PHE A 633 12.81 -2.39 14.86
C PHE A 633 12.65 -3.82 15.36
N LYS A 634 11.42 -4.23 15.62
CA LYS A 634 11.11 -5.62 15.96
C LYS A 634 10.83 -6.39 14.68
N VAL A 635 11.63 -7.43 14.45
CA VAL A 635 11.47 -8.39 13.35
C VAL A 635 11.18 -9.77 13.92
N SER A 636 10.45 -10.58 13.19
CA SER A 636 10.20 -11.96 13.57
C SER A 636 11.52 -12.71 13.56
N GLU A 637 11.87 -13.37 14.66
CA GLU A 637 12.94 -14.36 14.63
C GLU A 637 12.47 -15.48 13.71
N ALA A 638 12.93 -15.46 12.46
CA ALA A 638 12.71 -16.57 11.57
C ALA A 638 13.31 -17.81 12.24
N PRO A 639 12.52 -18.89 12.45
CA PRO A 639 13.10 -20.16 12.82
C PRO A 639 13.95 -20.61 11.64
N GLN A 640 15.25 -20.32 11.70
CA GLN A 640 16.22 -20.90 10.79
C GLN A 640 16.23 -22.40 11.08
N THR A 641 15.53 -23.16 10.26
CA THR A 641 15.75 -24.59 10.08
C THR A 641 17.16 -24.78 9.52
N LEU A 642 18.15 -24.72 10.42
CA LEU A 642 19.55 -25.11 10.25
C LEU A 642 19.72 -26.63 10.08
N GLU A 643 18.74 -27.32 9.50
CA GLU A 643 18.74 -28.79 9.35
C GLU A 643 19.21 -29.25 7.96
N GLY A 644 19.50 -28.32 7.04
CA GLY A 644 19.88 -28.63 5.65
C GLY A 644 21.38 -28.59 5.31
N LEU A 645 22.24 -28.00 6.15
CA LEU A 645 23.65 -27.72 5.78
C LEU A 645 24.71 -28.51 6.56
N MET A 646 24.33 -29.36 7.52
CA MET A 646 25.26 -30.23 8.27
C MET A 646 25.33 -31.67 7.72
N LYS A 647 25.35 -31.87 6.40
CA LYS A 647 25.86 -33.15 5.85
C LYS A 647 27.36 -33.03 5.61
N PRO A 648 28.21 -33.82 6.30
CA PRO A 648 29.63 -33.82 6.02
C PRO A 648 29.87 -34.38 4.61
N ARG A 649 30.40 -33.55 3.71
CA ARG A 649 31.05 -34.03 2.49
C ARG A 649 32.31 -34.76 2.92
N GLN A 650 32.27 -36.09 2.87
CA GLN A 650 33.47 -36.91 2.92
C GLN A 650 34.36 -36.50 1.74
N ALA A 651 35.49 -35.85 2.05
CA ALA A 651 36.56 -35.64 1.09
C ALA A 651 37.28 -36.98 0.89
N GLN A 652 37.13 -37.55 -0.31
CA GLN A 652 38.04 -38.58 -0.81
C GLN A 652 39.37 -37.88 -1.12
N ALA A 653 40.40 -38.22 -0.35
CA ALA A 653 41.78 -37.94 -0.69
C ALA A 653 42.23 -38.97 -1.74
N GLU A 654 42.36 -38.56 -2.99
CA GLU A 654 43.24 -39.20 -3.97
C GLU A 654 44.52 -38.37 -4.05
N PHE A 655 45.61 -38.90 -3.50
CA PHE A 655 46.97 -38.48 -3.79
C PHE A 655 47.42 -39.16 -5.09
N ALA A 656 47.93 -38.37 -6.03
CA ALA A 656 48.89 -38.76 -7.05
C ALA A 656 49.99 -37.70 -7.11
#